data_AF-A0A419G6Z9-F1
#
_entry.id   AF-A0A419G6Z9-F1
#
_cell.length_a   1.000
_cell.length_b   1.000
_cell.length_c   1.000
_cell.angle_alpha   90.00
_cell.angle_beta   90.00
_cell.angle_gamma   90.00
#
_symmetry.space_group_name_H-M   'P 1'
#
loop_
_entity.id
_entity.type
_entity.pdbx_description
1 polymer ?
#
loop_
_entity_poly.entity_id
_entity_poly.type
_entity_poly.pdbx_seq_one_letter_code
_entity_poly.pdbx_strand_id
1 'polypeptide(L)'
;MKRQYVYVLAVIVILGGISFFLLGEATVVSADTVVNGNYNVDKKVVMKNGASLTVNGDLSVSEKITCENGPIELIVQGDAVINGSLECSRSDDLGEGTFPSGITLVVKGALTFGPDARVISNGTVQIVREESRRIGNKEELEELFRDAGEDVGPGPRLGPFVSGGSAEAMKDVGAACSPIASSERGECRSAFRFIPVANAQEPRDDEANAVPSVVIGGKWYIGNGGALPGGVSVPKPPKKVQHILLNFDFGDNDAVELRNFYLAGPRGRDGTDDVSKGCNARGSRGEDAFRMRVRAANIVLNNFTLELGDGGKGGNAETTKDCDHGRATGGDGGEAGNFKMTALGQIQIQSFTIIPGRGGNGGNAIAYGKDGKPGCKGNNNGGDATATGGKGGANKKELAAVGAVAGAGNITVNEVVGGFGGQAESYPGKGGAGEGCGCKGGNGGKGTATGGDGGSASAKIPGVSVDAKGGSGGDVSVEGGAGGPGGSCGSDKKGGDGGKGGDAKGKEGQAGKGTTSDGEQGVIENEAGGNGGNGGDGCGPGAGGAGGAGDPQGENGKPGKNLCVDKKTRSQTAPQDERKIKAINYQGKHLPVDQLIVENEVGCGADHWHALEGVVRATDGTLVSDPGPQCGYGKVKEHPVIEVPVI
;
A
#
# COMPACT_ATOMS: atom_id res chain seq x y z
N MET A 1 70.25 -32.62 0.04
CA MET A 1 69.28 -31.50 0.08
C MET A 1 67.79 -31.91 0.11
N LYS A 2 67.34 -33.07 -0.39
CA LYS A 2 65.90 -33.42 -0.42
C LYS A 2 65.28 -33.94 0.90
N ARG A 3 66.08 -34.44 1.86
CA ARG A 3 65.56 -35.01 3.13
C ARG A 3 65.29 -33.98 4.24
N GLN A 4 65.93 -32.81 4.21
CA GLN A 4 65.70 -31.75 5.20
C GLN A 4 64.41 -30.97 4.96
N TYR A 5 63.96 -30.82 3.71
CA TYR A 5 62.70 -30.12 3.40
C TYR A 5 61.44 -30.87 3.83
N VAL A 6 61.45 -32.21 3.84
CA VAL A 6 60.29 -33.01 4.25
C VAL A 6 60.05 -32.91 5.75
N TYR A 7 61.12 -32.84 6.55
CA TYR A 7 61.00 -32.65 8.00
C TYR A 7 60.56 -31.23 8.38
N VAL A 8 61.01 -30.21 7.65
CA VAL A 8 60.57 -28.82 7.89
C VAL A 8 59.10 -28.62 7.50
N LEU A 9 58.62 -29.24 6.42
CA LEU A 9 57.20 -29.22 6.03
C LEU A 9 56.30 -29.99 7.01
N ALA A 10 56.73 -31.17 7.47
CA ALA A 10 55.97 -31.94 8.46
C ALA A 10 55.91 -31.22 9.81
N VAL A 11 56.99 -30.57 10.24
CA VAL A 11 57.02 -29.79 11.49
C VAL A 11 56.21 -28.50 11.38
N ILE A 12 56.11 -27.86 10.19
CA ILE A 12 55.22 -26.70 9.98
C ILE A 12 53.75 -27.11 9.91
N VAL A 13 53.41 -28.29 9.36
CA VAL A 13 52.03 -28.81 9.37
C VAL A 13 51.61 -29.26 10.78
N ILE A 14 52.53 -29.83 11.56
CA ILE A 14 52.27 -30.26 12.94
C ILE A 14 52.26 -29.05 13.90
N LEU A 15 53.14 -28.06 13.74
CA LEU A 15 53.13 -26.83 14.55
C LEU A 15 52.03 -25.84 14.14
N GLY A 16 51.62 -25.82 12.86
CA GLY A 16 50.43 -25.13 12.38
C GLY A 16 49.15 -25.80 12.88
N GLY A 17 49.13 -27.14 12.95
CA GLY A 17 48.05 -27.92 13.56
C GLY A 17 47.93 -27.74 15.07
N ILE A 18 49.04 -27.53 15.80
CA ILE A 18 49.04 -27.38 17.26
C ILE A 18 48.90 -25.91 17.72
N SER A 19 49.37 -24.93 16.93
CA SER A 19 49.12 -23.50 17.22
C SER A 19 47.68 -23.08 16.92
N PHE A 20 46.96 -23.82 16.06
CA PHE A 20 45.51 -23.68 15.83
C PHE A 20 44.67 -24.22 17.01
N PHE A 21 45.27 -24.93 17.96
CA PHE A 21 44.58 -25.51 19.12
C PHE A 21 44.59 -24.64 20.38
N LEU A 22 45.25 -23.46 20.37
CA LEU A 22 45.48 -22.64 21.58
C LEU A 22 44.82 -21.25 21.57
N LEU A 23 44.09 -20.89 20.53
CA LEU A 23 43.22 -19.71 20.50
C LEU A 23 41.80 -20.19 20.21
N GLY A 24 40.81 -19.69 20.95
CA GLY A 24 39.40 -20.09 20.87
C GLY A 24 38.72 -19.71 19.55
N GLU A 25 39.26 -20.19 18.43
CA GLU A 25 38.78 -19.94 17.09
C GLU A 25 37.65 -20.92 16.73
N ALA A 26 36.65 -20.37 16.05
CA ALA A 26 35.50 -21.13 15.58
C ALA A 26 35.93 -22.25 14.63
N THR A 27 35.29 -23.42 14.73
CA THR A 27 35.46 -24.49 13.74
C THR A 27 34.79 -24.07 12.43
N VAL A 28 35.51 -24.12 11.31
CA VAL A 28 34.98 -23.74 9.99
C VAL A 28 34.76 -24.99 9.14
N VAL A 29 33.55 -25.16 8.61
CA VAL A 29 33.17 -26.22 7.67
C VAL A 29 32.93 -25.56 6.31
N SER A 30 33.89 -25.68 5.39
CA SER A 30 33.86 -24.99 4.08
C SER A 30 33.63 -25.89 2.87
N ALA A 31 33.52 -27.20 3.09
CA ALA A 31 33.18 -28.21 2.11
C ALA A 31 32.41 -29.33 2.80
N ASP A 32 31.69 -30.14 2.02
CA ASP A 32 30.93 -31.28 2.56
C ASP A 32 31.82 -32.15 3.44
N THR A 33 31.40 -32.31 4.70
CA THR A 33 32.20 -32.93 5.74
C THR A 33 31.43 -34.08 6.36
N VAL A 34 32.08 -35.25 6.44
CA VAL A 34 31.52 -36.44 7.09
C VAL A 34 32.28 -36.70 8.39
N VAL A 35 31.57 -36.70 9.51
CA VAL A 35 32.08 -37.11 10.82
C VAL A 35 31.63 -38.56 11.07
N ASN A 36 32.62 -39.45 11.16
CA ASN A 36 32.38 -40.84 11.51
C ASN A 36 32.33 -40.98 13.04
N GLY A 37 31.12 -41.15 13.59
CA GLY A 37 30.86 -41.20 15.03
C GLY A 37 30.14 -39.94 15.53
N ASN A 38 30.16 -39.74 16.84
CA ASN A 38 29.42 -38.65 17.49
C ASN A 38 30.15 -37.31 17.31
N TYR A 39 29.38 -36.23 17.22
CA TYR A 39 29.90 -34.87 17.07
C TYR A 39 29.28 -33.92 18.09
N ASN A 40 30.14 -33.27 18.88
CA ASN A 40 29.74 -32.29 19.87
C ASN A 40 30.17 -30.89 19.41
N VAL A 41 29.22 -29.97 19.33
CA VAL A 41 29.44 -28.54 19.08
C VAL A 41 29.49 -27.82 20.43
N ASP A 42 30.67 -27.86 21.03
CA ASP A 42 31.06 -27.22 22.30
C ASP A 42 31.78 -25.87 22.11
N LYS A 43 31.93 -25.46 20.86
CA LYS A 43 32.43 -24.15 20.42
C LYS A 43 31.70 -23.71 19.16
N LYS A 44 31.84 -22.44 18.79
CA LYS A 44 31.23 -21.89 17.55
C LYS A 44 31.66 -22.71 16.32
N VAL A 45 30.70 -23.13 15.51
CA VAL A 45 30.90 -23.69 14.17
C VAL A 45 30.39 -22.71 13.11
N VAL A 46 31.13 -22.55 12.01
CA VAL A 46 30.74 -21.72 10.86
C VAL A 46 30.65 -22.60 9.61
N MET A 47 29.44 -22.77 9.09
CA MET A 47 29.15 -23.42 7.82
C MET A 47 29.35 -22.41 6.69
N LYS A 48 30.26 -22.67 5.74
CA LYS A 48 30.54 -21.78 4.61
C LYS A 48 30.07 -22.37 3.29
N ASN A 49 29.67 -21.48 2.37
CA ASN A 49 29.41 -21.80 0.96
C ASN A 49 28.35 -22.90 0.74
N GLY A 50 27.47 -23.11 1.72
CA GLY A 50 26.45 -24.16 1.68
C GLY A 50 26.98 -25.58 1.83
N ALA A 51 28.15 -25.75 2.45
CA ALA A 51 28.66 -27.06 2.83
C ALA A 51 27.65 -27.82 3.71
N SER A 52 27.59 -29.14 3.53
CA SER A 52 26.86 -30.05 4.40
C SER A 52 27.76 -30.63 5.49
N LEU A 53 27.19 -30.88 6.66
CA LEU A 53 27.82 -31.65 7.73
C LEU A 53 27.01 -32.92 7.99
N THR A 54 27.58 -34.06 7.64
CA THR A 54 27.00 -35.38 7.88
C THR A 54 27.65 -36.02 9.10
N VAL A 55 26.84 -36.39 10.09
CA VAL A 55 27.26 -37.07 11.31
C VAL A 55 26.73 -38.49 11.29
N ASN A 56 27.62 -39.48 11.20
CA ASN A 56 27.28 -40.91 11.16
C ASN A 56 27.01 -41.51 12.56
N GLY A 57 26.96 -40.66 13.59
CA GLY A 57 26.53 -40.97 14.96
C GLY A 57 25.62 -39.88 15.49
N ASP A 58 25.73 -39.57 16.78
CA ASP A 58 24.88 -38.57 17.44
C ASP A 58 25.44 -37.15 17.30
N LEU A 59 24.57 -36.15 17.24
CA LEU A 59 24.90 -34.73 17.23
C LEU A 59 24.45 -34.05 18.53
N SER A 60 25.37 -33.40 19.23
CA SER A 60 25.03 -32.50 20.34
C SER A 60 25.46 -31.07 20.02
N VAL A 61 24.55 -30.10 20.13
CA VAL A 61 24.85 -28.68 19.95
C VAL A 61 24.59 -27.94 21.25
N SER A 62 25.66 -27.63 21.98
CA SER A 62 25.60 -26.86 23.23
C SER A 62 25.96 -25.38 23.02
N GLU A 63 26.80 -25.08 22.02
CA GLU A 63 27.18 -23.71 21.65
C GLU A 63 26.39 -23.20 20.43
N LYS A 64 27.04 -22.85 19.31
CA LYS A 64 26.31 -22.30 18.16
C LYS A 64 26.88 -22.73 16.82
N ILE A 65 25.99 -22.97 15.87
CA ILE A 65 26.29 -23.15 14.45
C ILE A 65 25.80 -21.93 13.69
N THR A 66 26.66 -21.32 12.90
CA THR A 66 26.36 -20.13 12.09
C THR A 66 26.62 -20.39 10.61
N CYS A 67 25.99 -19.65 9.69
CA CYS A 67 26.27 -19.73 8.25
C CYS A 67 26.97 -18.49 7.69
N GLU A 68 27.74 -18.70 6.61
CA GLU A 68 28.36 -17.64 5.80
C GLU A 68 28.28 -18.05 4.32
N ASN A 69 27.71 -17.19 3.47
CA ASN A 69 27.58 -17.43 2.02
C ASN A 69 26.87 -18.74 1.62
N GLY A 70 25.93 -19.23 2.42
CA GLY A 70 25.12 -20.42 2.11
C GLY A 70 24.21 -20.81 3.28
N PRO A 71 23.38 -21.87 3.12
CA PRO A 71 22.54 -22.37 4.21
C PRO A 71 23.36 -23.17 5.25
N ILE A 72 22.71 -23.49 6.38
CA ILE A 72 23.14 -24.58 7.27
C ILE A 72 22.48 -25.87 6.78
N GLU A 73 23.28 -26.90 6.51
CA GLU A 73 22.79 -28.23 6.15
C GLU A 73 23.43 -29.29 7.05
N LEU A 74 22.60 -29.94 7.86
CA LEU A 74 23.01 -30.96 8.84
C LEU A 74 22.27 -32.27 8.55
N ILE A 75 23.03 -33.37 8.45
CA ILE A 75 22.49 -34.71 8.22
C ILE A 75 22.99 -35.61 9.35
N VAL A 76 22.09 -36.13 10.18
CA VAL A 76 22.43 -36.91 11.39
C VAL A 76 21.81 -38.30 11.28
N GLN A 77 22.68 -39.33 11.33
CA GLN A 77 22.25 -40.72 11.27
C GLN A 77 21.78 -41.25 12.63
N GLY A 78 22.35 -40.74 13.74
CA GLY A 78 21.95 -41.04 15.11
C GLY A 78 20.99 -40.00 15.69
N ASP A 79 21.07 -39.79 17.00
CA ASP A 79 20.23 -38.84 17.72
C ASP A 79 20.78 -37.41 17.62
N ALA A 80 19.92 -36.41 17.73
CA ALA A 80 20.30 -34.99 17.72
C ALA A 80 19.72 -34.25 18.93
N VAL A 81 20.59 -33.57 19.68
CA VAL A 81 20.21 -32.71 20.81
C VAL A 81 20.73 -31.30 20.58
N ILE A 82 19.84 -30.34 20.43
CA ILE A 82 20.14 -28.92 20.19
C ILE A 82 19.73 -28.11 21.41
N ASN A 83 20.70 -27.74 22.26
CA ASN A 83 20.50 -26.85 23.40
C ASN A 83 21.02 -25.44 23.13
N GLY A 84 21.92 -25.30 22.15
CA GLY A 84 22.51 -24.05 21.72
C GLY A 84 21.75 -23.34 20.58
N SER A 85 22.49 -22.59 19.75
CA SER A 85 21.91 -21.81 18.65
C SER A 85 22.21 -22.35 17.26
N LEU A 86 21.22 -22.30 16.36
CA LEU A 86 21.39 -22.42 14.91
C LEU A 86 21.03 -21.07 14.27
N GLU A 87 22.01 -20.37 13.71
CA GLU A 87 21.82 -18.99 13.20
C GLU A 87 22.28 -18.88 11.74
N CYS A 88 21.34 -18.66 10.82
CA CYS A 88 21.68 -18.45 9.42
C CYS A 88 21.02 -17.21 8.83
N SER A 89 21.85 -16.22 8.48
CA SER A 89 21.41 -15.02 7.79
C SER A 89 21.99 -15.00 6.37
N ARG A 90 21.14 -15.23 5.38
CA ARG A 90 21.46 -15.16 3.96
C ARG A 90 21.54 -13.69 3.51
N SER A 91 22.41 -13.42 2.54
CA SER A 91 22.52 -12.11 1.88
C SER A 91 21.20 -11.70 1.21
N ASP A 92 20.92 -10.39 1.17
CA ASP A 92 19.75 -9.81 0.48
C ASP A 92 19.79 -10.05 -1.04
N ASP A 93 20.99 -10.17 -1.60
CA ASP A 93 21.25 -10.32 -3.04
C ASP A 93 21.42 -11.80 -3.41
N LEU A 94 20.43 -12.62 -3.08
CA LEU A 94 20.38 -13.98 -3.62
C LEU A 94 20.19 -13.92 -5.15
N GLY A 95 20.97 -14.72 -5.87
CA GLY A 95 20.83 -14.88 -7.31
C GLY A 95 19.41 -15.30 -7.68
N GLU A 96 18.93 -14.86 -8.84
CA GLU A 96 17.59 -15.22 -9.32
C GLU A 96 17.47 -16.74 -9.49
N GLY A 97 16.37 -17.32 -9.00
CA GLY A 97 16.17 -18.78 -8.99
C GLY A 97 16.88 -19.52 -7.84
N THR A 98 17.59 -18.84 -6.95
CA THR A 98 18.18 -19.49 -5.76
C THR A 98 17.08 -19.92 -4.80
N PHE A 99 17.08 -21.20 -4.42
CA PHE A 99 16.19 -21.73 -3.40
C PHE A 99 16.44 -21.03 -2.05
N PRO A 100 15.40 -20.52 -1.35
CA PRO A 100 15.55 -19.71 -0.15
C PRO A 100 15.89 -20.51 1.11
N SER A 101 16.75 -21.53 1.02
CA SER A 101 17.16 -22.33 2.19
C SER A 101 17.93 -21.50 3.20
N GLY A 102 17.47 -21.54 4.45
CA GLY A 102 18.20 -21.05 5.62
C GLY A 102 18.84 -22.19 6.38
N ILE A 103 18.02 -23.07 6.96
CA ILE A 103 18.47 -24.17 7.82
C ILE A 103 17.75 -25.45 7.41
N THR A 104 18.51 -26.50 7.14
CA THR A 104 18.02 -27.85 6.88
C THR A 104 18.64 -28.81 7.88
N LEU A 105 17.82 -29.55 8.62
CA LEU A 105 18.23 -30.59 9.53
C LEU A 105 17.51 -31.89 9.17
N VAL A 106 18.28 -32.91 8.80
CA VAL A 106 17.80 -34.27 8.53
C VAL A 106 18.26 -35.17 9.66
N VAL A 107 17.34 -35.75 10.45
CA VAL A 107 17.69 -36.57 11.63
C VAL A 107 16.93 -37.88 11.62
N LYS A 108 17.67 -38.99 11.54
CA LYS A 108 17.08 -40.34 11.55
C LYS A 108 16.72 -40.84 12.95
N GLY A 109 17.55 -40.54 13.95
CA GLY A 109 17.32 -40.92 15.36
C GLY A 109 16.37 -39.98 16.09
N ALA A 110 16.39 -39.98 17.42
CA ALA A 110 15.62 -39.04 18.22
C ALA A 110 16.09 -37.60 18.01
N LEU A 111 15.17 -36.63 18.06
CA LEU A 111 15.49 -35.21 17.93
C LEU A 111 14.93 -34.42 19.11
N THR A 112 15.78 -33.64 19.78
CA THR A 112 15.36 -32.74 20.86
C THR A 112 15.95 -31.36 20.67
N PHE A 113 15.09 -30.34 20.58
CA PHE A 113 15.46 -28.95 20.85
C PHE A 113 15.13 -28.63 22.31
N GLY A 114 16.15 -28.28 23.08
CA GLY A 114 16.00 -27.90 24.49
C GLY A 114 15.24 -26.59 24.67
N PRO A 115 14.81 -26.27 25.91
CA PRO A 115 14.06 -25.04 26.22
C PRO A 115 14.87 -23.75 25.97
N ASP A 116 16.21 -23.84 26.00
CA ASP A 116 17.11 -22.73 25.75
C ASP A 116 17.58 -22.66 24.29
N ALA A 117 17.16 -23.61 23.45
CA ALA A 117 17.56 -23.67 22.06
C ALA A 117 17.08 -22.43 21.31
N ARG A 118 17.93 -21.93 20.40
CA ARG A 118 17.61 -20.75 19.59
C ARG A 118 17.80 -21.04 18.12
N VAL A 119 16.79 -20.71 17.31
CA VAL A 119 16.88 -20.80 15.85
C VAL A 119 16.65 -19.42 15.26
N ILE A 120 17.59 -18.94 14.47
CA ILE A 120 17.49 -17.66 13.78
C ILE A 120 17.73 -17.89 12.30
N SER A 121 16.78 -17.52 11.46
CA SER A 121 16.91 -17.66 9.99
C SER A 121 16.24 -16.50 9.29
N ASN A 122 16.66 -16.13 8.08
CA ASN A 122 15.88 -15.29 7.16
C ASN A 122 15.44 -16.03 5.88
N GLY A 123 15.57 -17.37 5.88
CA GLY A 123 15.09 -18.26 4.83
C GLY A 123 14.27 -19.43 5.39
N THR A 124 13.82 -20.29 4.49
CA THR A 124 13.08 -21.54 4.77
C THR A 124 13.85 -22.41 5.77
N VAL A 125 13.14 -22.93 6.77
CA VAL A 125 13.67 -23.88 7.76
C VAL A 125 12.99 -25.23 7.55
N GLN A 126 13.80 -26.28 7.47
CA GLN A 126 13.33 -27.63 7.21
C GLN A 126 13.88 -28.59 8.25
N ILE A 127 12.99 -29.31 8.91
CA ILE A 127 13.34 -30.39 9.83
C ILE A 127 12.63 -31.64 9.35
N VAL A 128 13.40 -32.64 8.93
CA VAL A 128 12.85 -33.85 8.29
C VAL A 128 13.55 -35.11 8.77
N ARG A 129 12.89 -36.27 8.61
CA ARG A 129 13.45 -37.57 8.96
C ARG A 129 14.43 -38.13 7.94
N GLU A 130 14.21 -37.81 6.68
CA GLU A 130 14.95 -38.38 5.57
C GLU A 130 15.14 -37.33 4.47
N GLU A 131 16.24 -37.42 3.75
CA GLU A 131 16.59 -36.47 2.70
C GLU A 131 15.54 -36.42 1.57
N SER A 132 14.82 -37.52 1.33
CA SER A 132 13.75 -37.61 0.33
C SER A 132 12.54 -36.71 0.63
N ARG A 133 12.38 -36.25 1.88
CA ARG A 133 11.32 -35.31 2.30
C ARG A 133 11.76 -33.85 2.32
N ARG A 134 13.04 -33.61 2.03
CA ARG A 134 13.59 -32.26 1.97
C ARG A 134 13.12 -31.59 0.68
N ILE A 135 12.59 -30.39 0.82
CA ILE A 135 12.29 -29.49 -0.28
C ILE A 135 13.60 -29.03 -0.91
N GLY A 136 13.82 -29.43 -2.15
CA GLY A 136 15.07 -29.16 -2.86
C GLY A 136 14.99 -28.05 -3.92
N ASN A 137 13.78 -27.65 -4.30
CA ASN A 137 13.55 -26.75 -5.44
C ASN A 137 12.39 -25.78 -5.18
N LYS A 138 12.26 -24.77 -6.05
CA LYS A 138 11.28 -23.71 -5.89
C LYS A 138 9.85 -24.22 -6.13
N GLU A 139 9.66 -25.07 -7.13
CA GLU A 139 8.36 -25.57 -7.55
C GLU A 139 7.66 -26.33 -6.41
N GLU A 140 8.40 -27.21 -5.73
CA GLU A 140 7.94 -27.96 -4.56
C GLU A 140 7.66 -27.04 -3.36
N LEU A 141 8.47 -26.00 -3.15
CA LEU A 141 8.21 -24.99 -2.12
C LEU A 141 6.89 -24.27 -2.38
N GLU A 142 6.65 -23.82 -3.61
CA GLU A 142 5.41 -23.14 -4.00
C GLU A 142 4.19 -24.06 -3.81
N GLU A 143 4.32 -25.34 -4.18
CA GLU A 143 3.26 -26.33 -3.99
C GLU A 143 2.94 -26.54 -2.51
N LEU A 144 3.95 -26.78 -1.67
CA LEU A 144 3.77 -26.99 -0.24
C LEU A 144 3.34 -25.71 0.49
N PHE A 145 3.82 -24.56 0.05
CA PHE A 145 3.37 -23.27 0.57
C PHE A 145 1.88 -23.10 0.28
N ARG A 146 1.42 -23.37 -0.94
CA ARG A 146 -0.01 -23.35 -1.29
C ARG A 146 -0.82 -24.36 -0.47
N ASP A 147 -0.37 -25.62 -0.38
CA ASP A 147 -1.02 -26.67 0.42
C ASP A 147 -1.18 -26.27 1.90
N ALA A 148 -0.18 -25.59 2.46
CA ALA A 148 -0.21 -25.08 3.83
C ALA A 148 -1.25 -23.96 4.06
N GLY A 149 -1.93 -23.48 3.01
CA GLY A 149 -3.08 -22.57 3.09
C GLY A 149 -4.41 -23.20 2.65
N GLU A 150 -4.43 -24.48 2.26
CA GLU A 150 -5.63 -25.18 1.81
C GLU A 150 -6.08 -26.27 2.80
N ASP A 151 -7.37 -26.28 3.14
CA ASP A 151 -8.00 -27.28 4.00
C ASP A 151 -8.31 -28.57 3.22
N VAL A 152 -7.27 -29.17 2.67
CA VAL A 152 -7.30 -30.44 1.94
C VAL A 152 -6.38 -31.47 2.58
N GLY A 153 -6.74 -32.75 2.46
CA GLY A 153 -5.90 -33.88 2.88
C GLY A 153 -6.58 -34.85 3.86
N PRO A 154 -6.05 -36.09 3.99
CA PRO A 154 -6.56 -37.09 4.92
C PRO A 154 -6.04 -36.87 6.35
N GLY A 155 -6.72 -37.48 7.32
CA GLY A 155 -6.27 -37.55 8.73
C GLY A 155 -6.65 -36.35 9.60
N PRO A 156 -6.39 -36.44 10.92
CA PRO A 156 -6.57 -35.31 11.83
C PRO A 156 -5.77 -34.08 11.41
N ARG A 157 -6.42 -32.92 11.42
CA ARG A 157 -5.80 -31.65 11.00
C ARG A 157 -6.15 -30.50 11.93
N LEU A 158 -5.17 -29.64 12.15
CA LEU A 158 -5.28 -28.36 12.83
C LEU A 158 -4.75 -27.26 11.90
N GLY A 159 -5.63 -26.36 11.49
CA GLY A 159 -5.37 -25.47 10.37
C GLY A 159 -5.43 -26.20 9.02
N PRO A 160 -5.31 -25.47 7.90
CA PRO A 160 -5.05 -24.04 7.83
C PRO A 160 -6.25 -23.19 8.15
N PHE A 161 -5.97 -21.90 8.34
CA PHE A 161 -7.01 -20.91 8.40
C PHE A 161 -7.58 -20.68 7.00
N VAL A 162 -8.85 -21.06 6.80
CA VAL A 162 -9.56 -20.94 5.52
C VAL A 162 -10.89 -20.20 5.70
N SER A 163 -11.49 -19.70 4.63
CA SER A 163 -12.84 -19.12 4.71
C SER A 163 -13.89 -20.22 4.74
N GLY A 164 -14.83 -20.19 5.68
CA GLY A 164 -15.87 -21.22 5.81
C GLY A 164 -15.40 -22.54 6.40
N GLY A 165 -14.29 -22.55 7.15
CA GLY A 165 -13.74 -23.75 7.77
C GLY A 165 -14.82 -24.50 8.56
N SER A 166 -15.07 -25.74 8.18
CA SER A 166 -16.08 -26.56 8.83
C SER A 166 -15.44 -27.30 10.02
N ALA A 167 -16.03 -27.13 11.21
CA ALA A 167 -15.81 -28.05 12.32
C ALA A 167 -16.62 -29.33 12.05
N GLU A 168 -16.40 -29.97 10.90
CA GLU A 168 -17.12 -31.18 10.50
C GLU A 168 -16.75 -32.31 11.46
N ALA A 169 -17.63 -32.48 12.44
CA ALA A 169 -17.67 -33.56 13.42
C ALA A 169 -16.36 -33.72 14.22
N MET A 170 -16.13 -32.78 15.15
CA MET A 170 -15.62 -33.15 16.48
C MET A 170 -16.61 -34.14 17.09
N LYS A 171 -16.58 -35.41 16.69
CA LYS A 171 -17.31 -36.45 17.41
C LYS A 171 -16.66 -36.53 18.77
N ASP A 172 -17.45 -36.22 19.79
CA ASP A 172 -17.14 -36.38 21.20
C ASP A 172 -16.20 -37.58 21.44
N VAL A 173 -14.93 -37.28 21.71
CA VAL A 173 -14.10 -38.11 22.59
C VAL A 173 -14.32 -37.66 24.04
N GLY A 174 -15.49 -37.10 24.32
CA GLY A 174 -16.04 -36.98 25.66
C GLY A 174 -16.64 -38.32 26.07
N ALA A 175 -15.87 -39.07 26.86
CA ALA A 175 -16.20 -40.29 27.62
C ALA A 175 -15.46 -41.57 27.15
N ALA A 176 -14.16 -41.63 27.41
CA ALA A 176 -13.48 -42.91 27.61
C ALA A 176 -12.62 -42.84 28.89
N CYS A 177 -13.22 -43.34 29.98
CA CYS A 177 -12.58 -43.78 31.23
C CYS A 177 -11.80 -42.74 32.06
N SER A 178 -12.49 -42.07 33.00
CA SER A 178 -11.84 -41.65 34.26
C SER A 178 -11.47 -42.88 35.08
N PRO A 179 -10.25 -42.99 35.65
CA PRO A 179 -9.94 -44.02 36.63
C PRO A 179 -10.41 -43.51 37.99
N ILE A 180 -11.66 -43.80 38.36
CA ILE A 180 -12.08 -43.71 39.77
C ILE A 180 -12.57 -45.08 40.19
N ALA A 181 -11.90 -45.60 41.21
CA ALA A 181 -12.06 -46.89 41.82
C ALA A 181 -13.53 -47.23 42.14
N SER A 182 -13.99 -48.39 41.69
CA SER A 182 -14.67 -49.41 42.49
C SER A 182 -15.19 -50.53 41.59
N SER A 183 -15.38 -51.67 42.23
CA SER A 183 -15.57 -53.00 41.67
C SER A 183 -16.82 -53.21 40.82
N GLU A 184 -16.71 -54.22 39.96
CA GLU A 184 -17.78 -55.05 39.37
C GLU A 184 -18.26 -54.72 37.94
N ARG A 185 -17.77 -55.55 37.01
CA ARG A 185 -18.41 -56.10 35.79
C ARG A 185 -19.43 -55.21 35.06
N GLY A 186 -18.98 -54.63 33.95
CA GLY A 186 -19.83 -54.23 32.82
C GLY A 186 -19.02 -54.27 31.52
N GLU A 187 -19.31 -55.22 30.65
CA GLU A 187 -18.63 -55.40 29.37
C GLU A 187 -18.93 -54.22 28.42
N CYS A 188 -17.89 -53.46 28.06
CA CYS A 188 -17.97 -52.46 27.00
C CYS A 188 -17.64 -53.15 25.65
N ARG A 189 -18.65 -53.71 24.98
CA ARG A 189 -18.53 -54.22 23.60
C ARG A 189 -19.02 -53.15 22.62
N SER A 190 -18.11 -52.39 22.00
CA SER A 190 -18.40 -51.65 20.77
C SER A 190 -17.59 -52.22 19.61
N ALA A 191 -18.31 -52.65 18.58
CA ALA A 191 -17.77 -53.23 17.36
C ALA A 191 -16.99 -52.19 16.54
N PHE A 192 -15.66 -52.26 16.57
CA PHE A 192 -14.80 -51.63 15.57
C PHE A 192 -14.59 -52.61 14.40
N ARG A 193 -14.98 -52.20 13.18
CA ARG A 193 -14.51 -52.86 11.97
C ARG A 193 -13.02 -52.53 11.81
N PHE A 194 -12.22 -53.58 11.81
CA PHE A 194 -10.77 -53.57 11.63
C PHE A 194 -10.38 -52.88 10.32
N ILE A 195 -9.83 -51.66 10.41
CA ILE A 195 -8.79 -51.24 9.49
C ILE A 195 -7.49 -51.80 10.11
N PRO A 196 -6.75 -52.68 9.43
CA PRO A 196 -5.46 -53.15 9.93
C PRO A 196 -4.46 -51.99 9.81
N VAL A 197 -4.39 -51.14 10.83
CA VAL A 197 -3.29 -50.21 11.01
C VAL A 197 -2.19 -50.99 11.72
N ALA A 198 -1.11 -51.27 11.02
CA ALA A 198 0.11 -51.73 11.65
C ALA A 198 0.68 -50.55 12.45
N ASN A 199 0.31 -50.43 13.72
CA ASN A 199 0.93 -49.50 14.65
C ASN A 199 2.37 -49.96 14.88
N ALA A 200 3.36 -49.24 14.34
CA ALA A 200 4.71 -49.32 14.87
C ALA A 200 4.63 -48.93 16.36
N GLN A 201 5.17 -49.76 17.25
CA GLN A 201 5.16 -49.46 18.69
C GLN A 201 5.85 -48.12 18.93
N GLU A 202 5.14 -47.17 19.53
CA GLU A 202 5.72 -45.92 20.02
C GLU A 202 6.88 -46.24 20.98
N PRO A 203 8.03 -45.55 20.89
CA PRO A 203 9.09 -45.66 21.89
C PRO A 203 8.49 -45.44 23.27
N ARG A 204 8.89 -46.27 24.25
CA ARG A 204 8.41 -46.12 25.63
C ARG A 204 9.57 -45.92 26.58
N ASP A 205 9.38 -45.09 27.59
CA ASP A 205 10.32 -44.99 28.71
C ASP A 205 10.24 -46.24 29.60
N ASP A 206 11.11 -46.29 30.61
CA ASP A 206 11.18 -47.38 31.58
C ASP A 206 9.87 -47.54 32.41
N GLU A 207 8.97 -46.55 32.35
CA GLU A 207 7.66 -46.52 32.99
C GLU A 207 6.52 -46.87 32.02
N ALA A 208 6.85 -47.29 30.79
CA ALA A 208 5.94 -47.64 29.70
C ALA A 208 5.10 -46.48 29.13
N ASN A 209 5.49 -45.22 29.40
CA ASN A 209 4.90 -44.04 28.77
C ASN A 209 5.44 -43.88 27.35
N ALA A 210 4.59 -43.50 26.39
CA ALA A 210 5.05 -43.16 25.05
C ALA A 210 5.99 -41.93 25.11
N VAL A 211 7.23 -42.09 24.65
CA VAL A 211 8.21 -41.02 24.53
C VAL A 211 8.20 -40.52 23.09
N PRO A 212 7.92 -39.22 22.86
CA PRO A 212 7.99 -38.67 21.52
C PRO A 212 9.42 -38.78 21.00
N SER A 213 9.59 -39.35 19.82
CA SER A 213 10.88 -39.43 19.13
C SER A 213 11.37 -38.06 18.62
N VAL A 214 10.51 -37.03 18.69
CA VAL A 214 10.81 -35.64 18.36
C VAL A 214 10.23 -34.69 19.38
N VAL A 215 11.08 -33.84 19.96
CA VAL A 215 10.68 -32.70 20.81
C VAL A 215 11.25 -31.42 20.22
N ILE A 216 10.38 -30.48 19.85
CA ILE A 216 10.78 -29.15 19.37
C ILE A 216 10.41 -28.10 20.43
N GLY A 217 11.42 -27.39 20.93
CA GLY A 217 11.28 -26.34 21.93
C GLY A 217 12.16 -25.12 21.66
N GLY A 218 12.17 -24.20 22.61
CA GLY A 218 13.03 -23.02 22.58
C GLY A 218 12.42 -21.81 21.87
N LYS A 219 13.27 -20.91 21.36
CA LYS A 219 12.85 -19.65 20.72
C LYS A 219 13.35 -19.54 19.30
N TRP A 220 12.41 -19.49 18.36
CA TRP A 220 12.71 -19.47 16.94
C TRP A 220 12.24 -18.13 16.35
N TYR A 221 13.16 -17.45 15.67
CA TYR A 221 12.92 -16.18 15.01
C TYR A 221 13.28 -16.30 13.55
N ILE A 222 12.26 -16.36 12.70
CA ILE A 222 12.42 -16.47 11.26
C ILE A 222 12.07 -15.11 10.66
N GLY A 223 13.04 -14.45 10.05
CA GLY A 223 12.94 -13.09 9.53
C GLY A 223 12.39 -12.05 10.51
N ASN A 224 12.17 -10.82 10.01
CA ASN A 224 11.64 -9.73 10.83
C ASN A 224 10.10 -9.78 10.83
N GLY A 225 9.52 -10.41 11.86
CA GLY A 225 8.08 -10.57 12.06
C GLY A 225 7.52 -9.67 13.16
N GLY A 226 7.94 -9.98 14.40
CA GLY A 226 7.46 -9.37 15.65
C GLY A 226 8.48 -8.45 16.32
N ALA A 227 8.09 -7.90 17.48
CA ALA A 227 9.01 -7.16 18.35
C ALA A 227 10.09 -8.12 18.87
N LEU A 228 11.29 -8.02 18.32
CA LEU A 228 12.42 -8.85 18.74
C LEU A 228 12.82 -8.50 20.19
N PRO A 229 13.20 -9.49 21.02
CA PRO A 229 13.83 -9.20 22.30
C PRO A 229 15.06 -8.30 22.09
N GLY A 230 15.35 -7.41 23.03
CA GLY A 230 16.51 -6.53 22.96
C GLY A 230 17.80 -7.33 22.67
N GLY A 231 18.56 -6.91 21.66
CA GLY A 231 19.81 -7.56 21.24
C GLY A 231 19.67 -8.70 20.23
N VAL A 232 18.47 -9.04 19.76
CA VAL A 232 18.28 -10.00 18.65
C VAL A 232 18.07 -9.22 17.35
N SER A 233 18.94 -9.42 16.35
CA SER A 233 18.78 -8.88 15.00
C SER A 233 18.43 -10.00 14.05
N VAL A 234 17.24 -9.95 13.46
CA VAL A 234 16.80 -10.93 12.44
C VAL A 234 16.65 -10.18 11.12
N PRO A 235 17.42 -10.56 10.08
CA PRO A 235 17.34 -9.88 8.79
C PRO A 235 15.99 -10.11 8.12
N LYS A 236 15.60 -9.20 7.22
CA LYS A 236 14.45 -9.42 6.36
C LYS A 236 14.73 -10.59 5.39
N PRO A 237 13.69 -11.26 4.89
CA PRO A 237 13.82 -12.19 3.78
C PRO A 237 14.52 -11.54 2.56
N PRO A 238 15.49 -12.21 1.90
CA PRO A 238 16.23 -11.64 0.77
C PRO A 238 15.33 -11.22 -0.40
N LYS A 239 15.62 -10.09 -1.07
CA LYS A 239 14.70 -9.31 -1.96
C LYS A 239 13.99 -10.07 -3.10
N LYS A 240 14.39 -11.30 -3.43
CA LYS A 240 13.80 -12.15 -4.49
C LYS A 240 13.10 -13.41 -3.95
N VAL A 241 13.12 -13.60 -2.63
CA VAL A 241 12.42 -14.68 -1.94
C VAL A 241 11.01 -14.20 -1.67
N GLN A 242 10.04 -14.87 -2.30
CA GLN A 242 8.62 -14.52 -2.20
C GLN A 242 7.91 -15.29 -1.09
N HIS A 243 8.36 -16.52 -0.83
CA HIS A 243 7.72 -17.41 0.14
C HIS A 243 8.75 -18.03 1.07
N ILE A 244 8.44 -18.01 2.36
CA ILE A 244 9.17 -18.72 3.41
C ILE A 244 8.23 -19.76 4.01
N LEU A 245 8.70 -21.01 4.01
CA LEU A 245 8.01 -22.13 4.63
C LEU A 245 8.86 -22.66 5.78
N LEU A 246 8.22 -22.93 6.91
CA LEU A 246 8.78 -23.79 7.95
C LEU A 246 8.19 -25.17 7.74
N ASN A 247 9.00 -26.11 7.25
CA ASN A 247 8.55 -27.46 6.93
C ASN A 247 9.09 -28.46 7.95
N PHE A 248 8.21 -28.96 8.82
CA PHE A 248 8.50 -30.05 9.74
C PHE A 248 7.80 -31.30 9.23
N ASP A 249 8.52 -32.19 8.54
CA ASP A 249 7.96 -33.42 7.96
C ASP A 249 8.64 -34.64 8.56
N PHE A 250 7.98 -35.24 9.56
CA PHE A 250 8.44 -36.44 10.24
C PHE A 250 7.78 -37.72 9.71
N GLY A 251 6.98 -37.60 8.66
CA GLY A 251 6.22 -38.70 8.10
C GLY A 251 5.16 -39.27 9.04
N ASP A 252 4.81 -40.52 8.80
CA ASP A 252 3.58 -41.11 9.35
C ASP A 252 3.85 -42.02 10.56
N ASN A 253 5.11 -42.14 10.98
CA ASN A 253 5.56 -43.07 12.03
C ASN A 253 6.06 -42.37 13.32
N ASP A 254 6.43 -41.09 13.25
CA ASP A 254 7.03 -40.38 14.38
C ASP A 254 6.03 -39.51 15.12
N ALA A 255 6.08 -39.54 16.45
CA ALA A 255 5.34 -38.64 17.32
C ALA A 255 6.16 -37.39 17.64
N VAL A 256 5.51 -36.22 17.59
CA VAL A 256 6.13 -34.91 17.81
C VAL A 256 5.48 -34.20 18.99
N GLU A 257 6.29 -33.68 19.89
CA GLU A 257 5.86 -32.71 20.91
C GLU A 257 6.45 -31.33 20.61
N LEU A 258 5.60 -30.33 20.41
CA LEU A 258 5.98 -28.92 20.39
C LEU A 258 5.85 -28.38 21.82
N ARG A 259 6.97 -28.33 22.55
CA ARG A 259 7.00 -28.09 24.00
C ARG A 259 7.79 -26.85 24.38
N ASN A 260 7.19 -25.96 25.18
CA ASN A 260 7.82 -24.71 25.63
C ASN A 260 8.45 -23.95 24.46
N PHE A 261 7.65 -23.82 23.40
CA PHE A 261 8.12 -23.40 22.10
C PHE A 261 7.55 -22.03 21.78
N TYR A 262 8.40 -21.10 21.38
CA TYR A 262 7.99 -19.81 20.81
C TYR A 262 8.54 -19.70 19.41
N LEU A 263 7.66 -19.47 18.44
CA LEU A 263 8.01 -19.28 17.04
C LEU A 263 7.43 -17.98 16.54
N ALA A 264 8.27 -17.07 16.07
CA ALA A 264 7.87 -15.90 15.30
C ALA A 264 8.44 -16.01 13.89
N GLY A 265 7.59 -15.82 12.87
CA GLY A 265 8.04 -15.80 11.48
C GLY A 265 7.82 -14.46 10.77
N PRO A 266 8.33 -14.31 9.54
CA PRO A 266 8.46 -12.99 8.93
C PRO A 266 7.15 -12.44 8.38
N ARG A 267 7.09 -11.12 8.31
CA ARG A 267 6.07 -10.41 7.52
C ARG A 267 6.29 -10.66 6.03
N GLY A 268 5.21 -10.57 5.27
CA GLY A 268 5.28 -10.47 3.82
C GLY A 268 6.05 -9.22 3.38
N ARG A 269 6.71 -9.29 2.22
CA ARG A 269 7.43 -8.13 1.67
C ARG A 269 6.45 -7.11 1.12
N ASP A 270 6.74 -5.84 1.37
CA ASP A 270 6.03 -4.74 0.72
C ASP A 270 6.22 -4.79 -0.81
N GLY A 271 5.14 -4.48 -1.52
CA GLY A 271 5.16 -4.31 -2.96
C GLY A 271 6.04 -3.15 -3.39
N THR A 272 6.51 -3.20 -4.62
CA THR A 272 7.34 -2.15 -5.21
C THR A 272 6.51 -0.97 -5.66
N ASP A 273 7.01 0.23 -5.36
CA ASP A 273 6.40 1.48 -5.77
C ASP A 273 6.63 1.78 -7.26
N ASP A 274 5.59 2.32 -7.89
CA ASP A 274 5.66 2.88 -9.25
C ASP A 274 5.25 4.35 -9.23
N VAL A 275 6.19 5.20 -8.86
CA VAL A 275 5.96 6.62 -8.57
C VAL A 275 6.66 7.49 -9.60
N SER A 276 5.89 8.36 -10.25
CA SER A 276 6.31 9.38 -11.22
C SER A 276 7.12 8.85 -12.42
N LYS A 277 6.94 7.59 -12.82
CA LYS A 277 7.69 6.98 -13.95
C LYS A 277 7.00 7.11 -15.30
N GLY A 278 5.67 7.29 -15.34
CA GLY A 278 4.92 7.42 -16.59
C GLY A 278 3.43 7.70 -16.37
N CYS A 279 2.65 7.58 -17.45
CA CYS A 279 1.21 7.83 -17.42
C CYS A 279 0.35 6.63 -17.01
N ASN A 280 0.96 5.46 -16.88
CA ASN A 280 0.34 4.25 -16.37
C ASN A 280 1.21 3.74 -15.23
N ALA A 281 0.88 4.15 -14.01
CA ALA A 281 1.58 3.80 -12.79
C ALA A 281 0.89 2.62 -12.10
N ARG A 282 1.64 1.58 -11.74
CA ARG A 282 1.10 0.40 -11.06
C ARG A 282 2.04 -0.10 -9.96
N GLY A 283 1.59 0.09 -8.71
CA GLY A 283 2.26 -0.51 -7.56
C GLY A 283 2.09 -2.03 -7.56
N SER A 284 3.12 -2.78 -7.14
CA SER A 284 3.01 -4.23 -7.06
C SER A 284 2.24 -4.67 -5.83
N ARG A 285 1.64 -5.87 -5.87
CA ARG A 285 1.03 -6.49 -4.69
C ARG A 285 2.09 -6.78 -3.62
N GLY A 286 1.74 -6.58 -2.36
CA GLY A 286 2.52 -7.03 -1.21
C GLY A 286 2.45 -8.55 -1.07
N GLU A 287 3.57 -9.17 -0.74
CA GLU A 287 3.67 -10.64 -0.60
C GLU A 287 2.95 -11.11 0.66
N ASP A 288 2.52 -12.37 0.66
CA ASP A 288 1.91 -12.99 1.84
C ASP A 288 2.99 -13.27 2.91
N ALA A 289 2.61 -13.30 4.17
CA ALA A 289 3.52 -13.69 5.24
C ALA A 289 3.84 -15.20 5.20
N PHE A 290 4.80 -15.62 6.04
CA PHE A 290 5.26 -17.00 6.03
C PHE A 290 4.17 -18.03 6.37
N ARG A 291 4.46 -19.29 6.01
CA ARG A 291 3.64 -20.44 6.39
C ARG A 291 4.42 -21.46 7.19
N MET A 292 3.74 -22.15 8.10
CA MET A 292 4.29 -23.30 8.83
C MET A 292 3.52 -24.58 8.45
N ARG A 293 4.25 -25.66 8.18
CA ARG A 293 3.69 -26.98 7.92
C ARG A 293 4.29 -28.00 8.89
N VAL A 294 3.44 -28.80 9.52
CA VAL A 294 3.85 -29.91 10.39
C VAL A 294 3.14 -31.18 9.93
N ARG A 295 3.89 -32.26 9.69
CA ARG A 295 3.37 -33.61 9.42
C ARG A 295 4.03 -34.63 10.34
N ALA A 296 3.23 -35.42 11.03
CA ALA A 296 3.69 -36.44 11.98
C ALA A 296 2.66 -37.58 12.13
N ALA A 297 3.04 -38.66 12.82
CA ALA A 297 2.09 -39.69 13.26
C ALA A 297 1.11 -39.10 14.29
N ASN A 298 1.67 -38.50 15.35
CA ASN A 298 0.94 -37.86 16.44
C ASN A 298 1.57 -36.49 16.74
N ILE A 299 0.74 -35.50 17.09
CA ILE A 299 1.20 -34.14 17.43
C ILE A 299 0.69 -33.77 18.81
N VAL A 300 1.58 -33.33 19.70
CA VAL A 300 1.25 -32.76 21.00
C VAL A 300 1.71 -31.31 21.05
N LEU A 301 0.79 -30.40 21.38
CA LEU A 301 1.06 -28.98 21.57
C LEU A 301 1.04 -28.64 23.06
N ASN A 302 2.19 -28.30 23.62
CA ASN A 302 2.37 -28.08 25.05
C ASN A 302 3.13 -26.77 25.32
N ASN A 303 2.38 -25.74 25.70
CA ASN A 303 2.93 -24.39 25.91
C ASN A 303 3.65 -23.89 24.63
N PHE A 304 2.93 -23.94 23.51
CA PHE A 304 3.41 -23.45 22.22
C PHE A 304 2.81 -22.07 21.91
N THR A 305 3.64 -21.12 21.50
CA THR A 305 3.21 -19.82 20.98
C THR A 305 3.68 -19.65 19.54
N LEU A 306 2.74 -19.44 18.63
CA LEU A 306 2.98 -19.18 17.22
C LEU A 306 2.60 -17.74 16.87
N GLU A 307 3.60 -16.93 16.53
CA GLU A 307 3.44 -15.58 16.02
C GLU A 307 3.61 -15.56 14.50
N LEU A 308 2.46 -15.41 13.84
CA LEU A 308 2.35 -15.28 12.40
C LEU A 308 2.72 -13.86 11.96
N GLY A 309 3.31 -13.74 10.78
CA GLY A 309 3.69 -12.45 10.24
C GLY A 309 2.50 -11.68 9.66
N ASP A 310 2.63 -10.36 9.63
CA ASP A 310 1.72 -9.49 8.88
C ASP A 310 1.90 -9.69 7.36
N GLY A 311 0.84 -9.49 6.59
CA GLY A 311 0.96 -9.39 5.13
C GLY A 311 1.74 -8.14 4.70
N GLY A 312 2.44 -8.23 3.58
CA GLY A 312 3.18 -7.10 3.02
C GLY A 312 2.25 -5.98 2.54
N LYS A 313 2.68 -4.71 2.63
CA LYS A 313 1.90 -3.60 2.08
C LYS A 313 1.91 -3.64 0.55
N GLY A 314 0.85 -3.20 -0.10
CA GLY A 314 0.86 -2.94 -1.54
C GLY A 314 1.73 -1.73 -1.87
N GLY A 315 2.39 -1.77 -3.04
CA GLY A 315 3.19 -0.65 -3.53
C GLY A 315 2.32 0.53 -3.95
N ASN A 316 2.84 1.74 -3.79
CA ASN A 316 2.17 2.97 -4.20
C ASN A 316 2.28 3.18 -5.72
N ALA A 317 1.33 3.93 -6.28
CA ALA A 317 1.32 4.32 -7.69
C ALA A 317 1.11 5.82 -7.85
N GLU A 318 1.98 6.47 -8.62
CA GLU A 318 1.83 7.89 -8.97
C GLU A 318 2.20 8.12 -10.43
N THR A 319 1.34 8.82 -11.20
CA THR A 319 1.68 9.15 -12.59
C THR A 319 2.54 10.40 -12.70
N THR A 320 3.15 10.63 -13.86
CA THR A 320 3.67 11.96 -14.19
C THR A 320 2.54 12.94 -14.46
N LYS A 321 2.86 14.25 -14.44
CA LYS A 321 1.90 15.33 -14.70
C LYS A 321 1.66 15.62 -16.19
N ASP A 322 2.43 15.03 -17.09
CA ASP A 322 2.35 15.32 -18.54
C ASP A 322 1.57 14.24 -19.31
N CYS A 323 0.45 13.79 -18.73
CA CYS A 323 -0.35 12.71 -19.28
C CYS A 323 -1.62 13.21 -19.95
N ASP A 324 -1.88 12.77 -21.19
CA ASP A 324 -3.20 12.90 -21.80
C ASP A 324 -4.27 12.17 -20.97
N HIS A 325 -3.89 11.03 -20.39
CA HIS A 325 -4.67 10.32 -19.37
C HIS A 325 -3.70 9.70 -18.36
N GLY A 326 -3.65 10.23 -17.14
CA GLY A 326 -2.94 9.60 -16.04
C GLY A 326 -3.76 8.47 -15.42
N ARG A 327 -3.21 7.26 -15.35
CA ARG A 327 -3.80 6.11 -14.67
C ARG A 327 -2.86 5.60 -13.58
N ALA A 328 -3.28 5.69 -12.33
CA ALA A 328 -2.58 5.14 -11.17
C ALA A 328 -3.38 4.00 -10.54
N THR A 329 -2.73 2.89 -10.22
CA THR A 329 -3.34 1.78 -9.48
C THR A 329 -2.39 1.28 -8.40
N GLY A 330 -2.77 1.49 -7.14
CA GLY A 330 -2.04 0.98 -5.99
C GLY A 330 -2.05 -0.54 -5.96
N GLY A 331 -0.99 -1.13 -5.40
CA GLY A 331 -0.89 -2.57 -5.22
C GLY A 331 -1.79 -3.07 -4.10
N ASP A 332 -2.28 -4.30 -4.18
CA ASP A 332 -3.02 -4.92 -3.08
C ASP A 332 -2.07 -5.29 -1.93
N GLY A 333 -2.57 -5.28 -0.70
CA GLY A 333 -1.87 -5.84 0.46
C GLY A 333 -1.85 -7.36 0.45
N GLY A 334 -0.81 -7.95 1.03
CA GLY A 334 -0.64 -9.40 1.20
C GLY A 334 -1.45 -9.96 2.37
N GLU A 335 -1.58 -11.28 2.40
CA GLU A 335 -2.28 -11.98 3.48
C GLU A 335 -1.35 -12.20 4.70
N ALA A 336 -1.95 -12.21 5.89
CA ALA A 336 -1.24 -12.60 7.12
C ALA A 336 -0.84 -14.08 7.09
N GLY A 337 0.15 -14.46 7.90
CA GLY A 337 0.72 -15.82 7.91
C GLY A 337 -0.30 -16.92 8.20
N ASN A 338 0.04 -18.15 7.83
CA ASN A 338 -0.85 -19.32 8.01
C ASN A 338 -0.05 -20.54 8.52
N PHE A 339 -0.75 -21.56 8.99
CA PHE A 339 -0.11 -22.82 9.34
C PHE A 339 -1.01 -24.01 9.07
N LYS A 340 -0.43 -25.18 8.82
CA LYS A 340 -1.14 -26.45 8.68
C LYS A 340 -0.42 -27.53 9.45
N MET A 341 -1.11 -28.19 10.36
CA MET A 341 -0.62 -29.38 11.06
C MET A 341 -1.48 -30.58 10.69
N THR A 342 -0.85 -31.65 10.24
CA THR A 342 -1.51 -32.89 9.84
C THR A 342 -0.91 -34.05 10.63
N ALA A 343 -1.77 -34.82 11.30
CA ALA A 343 -1.41 -36.06 11.97
C ALA A 343 -2.02 -37.26 11.26
N LEU A 344 -1.42 -38.44 11.41
CA LEU A 344 -2.06 -39.71 11.02
C LEU A 344 -3.04 -40.19 12.10
N GLY A 345 -2.60 -40.15 13.36
CA GLY A 345 -3.31 -40.68 14.53
C GLY A 345 -4.15 -39.63 15.24
N GLN A 346 -3.51 -38.70 15.95
CA GLN A 346 -4.18 -37.66 16.73
C GLN A 346 -3.38 -36.37 16.89
N ILE A 347 -4.09 -35.27 17.18
CA ILE A 347 -3.53 -34.00 17.64
C ILE A 347 -4.05 -33.72 19.05
N GLN A 348 -3.16 -33.52 20.02
CA GLN A 348 -3.49 -33.20 21.40
C GLN A 348 -3.00 -31.80 21.75
N ILE A 349 -3.90 -30.95 22.25
CA ILE A 349 -3.62 -29.56 22.57
C ILE A 349 -3.72 -29.36 24.08
N GLN A 350 -2.58 -29.25 24.74
CA GLN A 350 -2.49 -28.92 26.16
C GLN A 350 -2.52 -27.40 26.36
N SER A 351 -1.73 -26.67 25.56
CA SER A 351 -1.75 -25.21 25.52
C SER A 351 -1.15 -24.71 24.21
N PHE A 352 -1.89 -23.85 23.50
CA PHE A 352 -1.45 -23.27 22.24
C PHE A 352 -1.95 -21.83 22.09
N THR A 353 -1.02 -20.89 21.89
CA THR A 353 -1.34 -19.47 21.64
C THR A 353 -0.98 -19.10 20.20
N ILE A 354 -1.91 -18.43 19.51
CA ILE A 354 -1.73 -17.97 18.13
C ILE A 354 -1.83 -16.45 18.09
N ILE A 355 -0.79 -15.80 17.60
CA ILE A 355 -0.79 -14.37 17.27
C ILE A 355 -0.90 -14.29 15.74
N PRO A 356 -2.06 -13.94 15.18
CA PRO A 356 -2.40 -14.20 13.77
C PRO A 356 -1.74 -13.26 12.75
N GLY A 357 -1.09 -12.19 13.20
CA GLY A 357 -0.64 -11.09 12.35
C GLY A 357 -1.82 -10.24 11.82
N ARG A 358 -1.51 -9.23 11.01
CA ARG A 358 -2.48 -8.34 10.33
C ARG A 358 -2.43 -8.53 8.82
N GLY A 359 -3.55 -8.29 8.14
CA GLY A 359 -3.54 -8.15 6.68
C GLY A 359 -2.69 -6.93 6.25
N GLY A 360 -2.00 -7.04 5.12
CA GLY A 360 -1.20 -5.93 4.59
C GLY A 360 -2.07 -4.78 4.09
N ASN A 361 -1.61 -3.54 4.20
CA ASN A 361 -2.37 -2.40 3.68
C ASN A 361 -2.31 -2.37 2.14
N GLY A 362 -3.37 -1.92 1.49
CA GLY A 362 -3.33 -1.54 0.09
C GLY A 362 -2.46 -0.32 -0.15
N GLY A 363 -1.83 -0.24 -1.32
CA GLY A 363 -1.02 0.89 -1.74
C GLY A 363 -1.88 2.07 -2.21
N ASN A 364 -1.37 3.28 -2.02
CA ASN A 364 -2.06 4.50 -2.43
C ASN A 364 -1.89 4.75 -3.93
N ALA A 365 -2.83 5.48 -4.54
CA ALA A 365 -2.81 5.84 -5.95
C ALA A 365 -3.03 7.34 -6.16
N ILE A 366 -2.15 7.98 -6.91
CA ILE A 366 -2.25 9.40 -7.28
C ILE A 366 -2.13 9.54 -8.80
N ALA A 367 -3.15 10.09 -9.46
CA ALA A 367 -3.17 10.28 -10.90
C ALA A 367 -3.20 11.76 -11.28
N TYR A 368 -2.42 12.13 -12.29
CA TYR A 368 -2.34 13.47 -12.84
C TYR A 368 -2.65 13.49 -14.34
N GLY A 369 -3.42 14.49 -14.77
CA GLY A 369 -3.60 14.86 -16.17
C GLY A 369 -2.81 16.11 -16.52
N LYS A 370 -2.34 16.22 -17.77
CA LYS A 370 -1.61 17.39 -18.25
C LYS A 370 -2.52 18.56 -18.51
N ASP A 371 -2.02 19.77 -18.25
CA ASP A 371 -2.73 20.95 -18.68
C ASP A 371 -2.73 21.06 -20.22
N GLY A 372 -3.86 21.51 -20.76
CA GLY A 372 -4.02 21.81 -22.15
C GLY A 372 -3.17 23.01 -22.57
N LYS A 373 -2.59 22.95 -23.77
CA LYS A 373 -1.75 24.03 -24.27
C LYS A 373 -2.60 25.17 -24.81
N PRO A 374 -2.21 26.44 -24.58
CA PRO A 374 -2.86 27.56 -25.25
C PRO A 374 -2.84 27.41 -26.77
N GLY A 375 -3.94 27.78 -27.45
CA GLY A 375 -4.04 27.70 -28.91
C GLY A 375 -5.45 27.51 -29.46
N CYS A 376 -5.57 27.53 -30.80
CA CYS A 376 -6.84 27.32 -31.52
C CYS A 376 -7.04 25.88 -32.05
N LYS A 377 -6.00 25.04 -32.01
CA LYS A 377 -5.99 23.67 -32.54
C LYS A 377 -6.00 22.65 -31.40
N GLY A 378 -6.58 21.47 -31.65
CA GLY A 378 -7.12 20.49 -30.68
C GLY A 378 -6.23 19.87 -29.59
N ASN A 379 -5.12 20.50 -29.19
CA ASN A 379 -4.28 20.14 -28.05
C ASN A 379 -4.51 21.07 -26.83
N ASN A 380 -5.65 21.76 -26.79
CA ASN A 380 -6.00 22.68 -25.72
C ASN A 380 -6.78 22.00 -24.59
N ASN A 381 -7.19 20.74 -24.71
CA ASN A 381 -7.88 20.07 -23.60
C ASN A 381 -6.89 19.65 -22.50
N GLY A 382 -7.34 19.73 -21.25
CA GLY A 382 -6.67 19.10 -20.13
C GLY A 382 -6.81 17.58 -20.19
N GLY A 383 -5.79 16.88 -19.73
CA GLY A 383 -5.75 15.43 -19.66
C GLY A 383 -6.59 14.89 -18.50
N ASP A 384 -7.10 13.68 -18.69
CA ASP A 384 -7.89 12.99 -17.67
C ASP A 384 -6.98 12.38 -16.59
N ALA A 385 -7.54 12.12 -15.41
CA ALA A 385 -6.86 11.44 -14.32
C ALA A 385 -7.74 10.34 -13.72
N THR A 386 -7.17 9.17 -13.49
CA THR A 386 -7.86 8.01 -12.88
C THR A 386 -6.97 7.34 -11.85
N ALA A 387 -7.37 7.39 -10.58
CA ALA A 387 -6.67 6.74 -9.48
C ALA A 387 -7.52 5.62 -8.86
N THR A 388 -6.91 4.47 -8.63
CA THR A 388 -7.54 3.35 -7.91
C THR A 388 -6.62 2.88 -6.78
N GLY A 389 -7.04 3.04 -5.53
CA GLY A 389 -6.32 2.54 -4.37
C GLY A 389 -6.28 1.00 -4.35
N GLY A 390 -5.20 0.44 -3.82
CA GLY A 390 -5.06 -1.02 -3.68
C GLY A 390 -5.95 -1.58 -2.57
N LYS A 391 -6.35 -2.84 -2.66
CA LYS A 391 -7.17 -3.47 -1.61
C LYS A 391 -6.33 -3.82 -0.39
N GLY A 392 -6.92 -3.74 0.80
CA GLY A 392 -6.35 -4.29 2.02
C GLY A 392 -6.31 -5.82 1.97
N GLY A 393 -5.23 -6.41 2.48
CA GLY A 393 -5.03 -7.84 2.59
C GLY A 393 -6.01 -8.48 3.57
N ALA A 394 -6.51 -9.66 3.24
CA ALA A 394 -7.42 -10.40 4.10
C ALA A 394 -6.68 -11.02 5.29
N ASN A 395 -7.41 -11.19 6.40
CA ASN A 395 -6.94 -11.92 7.58
C ASN A 395 -8.04 -12.85 8.09
N LYS A 396 -8.18 -13.99 7.43
CA LYS A 396 -9.22 -14.96 7.76
C LYS A 396 -8.60 -16.11 8.55
N LYS A 397 -9.14 -16.33 9.74
CA LYS A 397 -8.63 -17.22 10.80
C LYS A 397 -9.74 -18.13 11.30
N GLU A 398 -10.32 -18.92 10.39
CA GLU A 398 -11.27 -19.97 10.77
C GLU A 398 -10.51 -21.27 10.88
N LEU A 399 -10.40 -21.78 12.10
CA LEU A 399 -9.60 -22.96 12.40
C LEU A 399 -10.36 -24.19 11.94
N ALA A 400 -9.84 -24.85 10.90
CA ALA A 400 -10.22 -26.21 10.59
C ALA A 400 -9.65 -27.16 11.65
N ALA A 401 -10.53 -27.83 12.38
CA ALA A 401 -10.19 -28.92 13.28
C ALA A 401 -11.00 -30.14 12.84
N VAL A 402 -10.33 -31.06 12.15
CA VAL A 402 -10.95 -32.24 11.52
C VAL A 402 -10.36 -33.50 12.17
N GLY A 403 -11.21 -34.49 12.46
CA GLY A 403 -10.76 -35.79 12.99
C GLY A 403 -10.45 -35.79 14.49
N ALA A 404 -9.49 -36.62 14.90
CA ALA A 404 -9.11 -36.82 16.31
C ALA A 404 -8.23 -35.67 16.85
N VAL A 405 -8.86 -34.51 17.08
CA VAL A 405 -8.23 -33.34 17.70
C VAL A 405 -8.81 -33.13 19.10
N ALA A 406 -7.98 -33.26 20.13
CA ALA A 406 -8.36 -33.07 21.53
C ALA A 406 -7.80 -31.76 22.09
N GLY A 407 -8.56 -31.11 22.99
CA GLY A 407 -8.09 -29.91 23.69
C GLY A 407 -8.21 -28.60 22.90
N ALA A 408 -9.06 -28.52 21.87
CA ALA A 408 -9.26 -27.29 21.09
C ALA A 408 -9.66 -26.07 21.93
N GLY A 409 -10.32 -26.27 23.08
CA GLY A 409 -10.63 -25.21 24.04
C GLY A 409 -9.41 -24.63 24.77
N ASN A 410 -8.23 -25.25 24.65
CA ASN A 410 -6.96 -24.75 25.21
C ASN A 410 -6.20 -23.86 24.21
N ILE A 411 -6.83 -23.50 23.08
CA ILE A 411 -6.28 -22.58 22.10
C ILE A 411 -6.64 -21.15 22.52
N THR A 412 -5.64 -20.27 22.54
CA THR A 412 -5.86 -18.82 22.67
C THR A 412 -5.45 -18.15 21.37
N VAL A 413 -6.28 -17.25 20.85
CA VAL A 413 -5.95 -16.49 19.63
C VAL A 413 -6.16 -15.00 19.89
N ASN A 414 -5.16 -14.21 19.54
CA ASN A 414 -5.22 -12.76 19.65
C ASN A 414 -6.14 -12.16 18.57
N GLU A 415 -6.41 -10.86 18.67
CA GLU A 415 -7.23 -10.11 17.70
C GLU A 415 -6.78 -10.35 16.25
N VAL A 416 -7.76 -10.59 15.38
CA VAL A 416 -7.59 -10.80 13.93
C VAL A 416 -7.98 -9.52 13.20
N VAL A 417 -7.03 -8.85 12.54
CA VAL A 417 -7.28 -7.56 11.89
C VAL A 417 -6.99 -7.61 10.39
N GLY A 418 -7.93 -7.15 9.57
CA GLY A 418 -7.76 -6.99 8.12
C GLY A 418 -6.94 -5.75 7.76
N GLY A 419 -6.30 -5.75 6.58
CA GLY A 419 -5.50 -4.61 6.13
C GLY A 419 -6.35 -3.41 5.69
N PHE A 420 -5.83 -2.19 5.80
CA PHE A 420 -6.53 -1.00 5.31
C PHE A 420 -6.53 -0.94 3.77
N GLY A 421 -7.60 -0.43 3.17
CA GLY A 421 -7.64 -0.08 1.76
C GLY A 421 -6.76 1.15 1.47
N GLY A 422 -6.14 1.18 0.29
CA GLY A 422 -5.31 2.30 -0.15
C GLY A 422 -6.14 3.50 -0.57
N GLN A 423 -5.61 4.70 -0.35
CA GLN A 423 -6.25 5.96 -0.75
C GLN A 423 -6.13 6.21 -2.25
N ALA A 424 -7.05 7.01 -2.81
CA ALA A 424 -7.03 7.39 -4.23
C ALA A 424 -7.24 8.89 -4.44
N GLU A 425 -6.29 9.52 -5.12
CA GLU A 425 -6.30 10.95 -5.45
C GLU A 425 -6.21 11.18 -6.96
N SER A 426 -7.06 12.05 -7.51
CA SER A 426 -7.11 12.32 -8.94
C SER A 426 -7.15 13.81 -9.26
N TYR A 427 -6.13 14.26 -9.99
CA TYR A 427 -5.87 15.65 -10.36
C TYR A 427 -5.79 15.81 -11.88
N PRO A 428 -6.94 15.93 -12.58
CA PRO A 428 -6.94 16.13 -14.02
C PRO A 428 -6.40 17.52 -14.40
N GLY A 429 -5.99 17.64 -15.66
CA GLY A 429 -5.43 18.87 -16.19
C GLY A 429 -6.49 19.93 -16.49
N LYS A 430 -6.09 21.19 -16.46
CA LYS A 430 -6.90 22.34 -16.88
C LYS A 430 -6.94 22.44 -18.40
N GLY A 431 -8.02 23.00 -18.94
CA GLY A 431 -8.10 23.39 -20.34
C GLY A 431 -7.23 24.62 -20.64
N GLY A 432 -6.51 24.57 -21.75
CA GLY A 432 -5.72 25.67 -22.29
C GLY A 432 -6.58 26.80 -22.85
N ALA A 433 -6.04 28.03 -22.81
CA ALA A 433 -6.70 29.22 -23.32
C ALA A 433 -6.80 29.19 -24.87
N GLY A 434 -7.91 29.71 -25.41
CA GLY A 434 -8.06 29.93 -26.84
C GLY A 434 -7.23 31.13 -27.31
N GLU A 435 -6.04 30.89 -27.87
CA GLU A 435 -5.17 31.98 -28.36
C GLU A 435 -5.50 32.39 -29.79
N GLY A 436 -6.43 33.34 -29.92
CA GLY A 436 -6.78 33.94 -31.20
C GLY A 436 -8.24 34.36 -31.25
N CYS A 437 -8.54 35.32 -32.12
CA CYS A 437 -9.92 35.78 -32.29
C CYS A 437 -10.84 34.62 -32.71
N GLY A 438 -11.86 34.34 -31.88
CA GLY A 438 -12.86 33.31 -32.12
C GLY A 438 -12.43 31.91 -31.66
N CYS A 439 -11.24 31.77 -31.09
CA CYS A 439 -10.72 30.47 -30.70
C CYS A 439 -11.35 29.96 -29.41
N LYS A 440 -11.82 28.71 -29.44
CA LYS A 440 -12.45 28.10 -28.28
C LYS A 440 -11.41 27.75 -27.22
N GLY A 441 -11.75 28.00 -25.94
CA GLY A 441 -11.00 27.46 -24.82
C GLY A 441 -11.10 25.93 -24.76
N GLY A 442 -10.04 25.27 -24.31
CA GLY A 442 -10.02 23.82 -24.18
C GLY A 442 -10.83 23.35 -22.97
N ASN A 443 -11.36 22.14 -23.03
CA ASN A 443 -12.08 21.58 -21.89
C ASN A 443 -11.10 21.16 -20.79
N GLY A 444 -11.51 21.26 -19.53
CA GLY A 444 -10.78 20.61 -18.44
C GLY A 444 -10.92 19.10 -18.50
N GLY A 445 -9.90 18.41 -18.00
CA GLY A 445 -9.87 16.94 -17.93
C GLY A 445 -10.78 16.40 -16.84
N LYS A 446 -11.19 15.14 -16.99
CA LYS A 446 -12.05 14.43 -16.06
C LYS A 446 -11.23 13.73 -14.98
N GLY A 447 -11.67 13.90 -13.74
CA GLY A 447 -11.15 13.21 -12.58
C GLY A 447 -12.00 11.99 -12.24
N THR A 448 -11.38 10.85 -11.99
CA THR A 448 -12.02 9.70 -11.35
C THR A 448 -11.08 9.13 -10.30
N ALA A 449 -11.62 8.83 -9.11
CA ALA A 449 -10.88 8.19 -8.05
C ALA A 449 -11.73 7.10 -7.39
N THR A 450 -11.10 5.98 -7.03
CA THR A 450 -11.76 4.88 -6.33
C THR A 450 -10.86 4.37 -5.22
N GLY A 451 -11.32 4.50 -3.98
CA GLY A 451 -10.60 4.03 -2.80
C GLY A 451 -10.51 2.51 -2.80
N GLY A 452 -9.43 1.98 -2.22
CA GLY A 452 -9.26 0.54 -2.03
C GLY A 452 -10.23 0.00 -0.98
N ASP A 453 -10.75 -1.21 -1.19
CA ASP A 453 -11.57 -1.86 -0.17
C ASP A 453 -10.71 -2.31 1.02
N GLY A 454 -11.25 -2.22 2.23
CA GLY A 454 -10.63 -2.78 3.42
C GLY A 454 -10.61 -4.31 3.39
N GLY A 455 -9.54 -4.90 3.93
CA GLY A 455 -9.36 -6.34 4.04
C GLY A 455 -10.37 -6.96 5.00
N SER A 456 -10.97 -8.09 4.63
CA SER A 456 -11.87 -8.83 5.54
C SER A 456 -11.09 -9.51 6.65
N ALA A 457 -11.69 -9.61 7.83
CA ALA A 457 -11.21 -10.40 8.95
C ALA A 457 -12.28 -11.41 9.39
N SER A 458 -11.90 -12.66 9.61
CA SER A 458 -12.81 -13.62 10.24
C SER A 458 -12.07 -14.44 11.28
N ALA A 459 -12.73 -14.75 12.37
CA ALA A 459 -12.22 -15.69 13.36
C ALA A 459 -13.33 -16.67 13.74
N LYS A 460 -13.05 -17.96 13.60
CA LYS A 460 -13.97 -19.03 14.02
C LYS A 460 -13.16 -20.18 14.58
N ILE A 461 -13.18 -20.30 15.90
CA ILE A 461 -12.40 -21.29 16.65
C ILE A 461 -13.35 -21.99 17.62
N PRO A 462 -13.47 -23.33 17.58
CA PRO A 462 -14.37 -24.06 18.46
C PRO A 462 -14.12 -23.75 19.94
N GLY A 463 -15.14 -23.25 20.63
CA GLY A 463 -15.08 -22.97 22.07
C GLY A 463 -14.33 -21.71 22.48
N VAL A 464 -13.84 -20.90 21.53
CA VAL A 464 -13.04 -19.69 21.80
C VAL A 464 -13.66 -18.50 21.09
N SER A 465 -13.94 -17.42 21.85
CA SER A 465 -14.34 -16.14 21.28
C SER A 465 -13.07 -15.35 20.93
N VAL A 466 -13.01 -14.84 19.70
CA VAL A 466 -11.87 -14.11 19.17
C VAL A 466 -12.39 -12.85 18.49
N ASP A 467 -11.81 -11.71 18.85
CA ASP A 467 -12.10 -10.44 18.18
C ASP A 467 -11.53 -10.48 16.76
N ALA A 468 -12.39 -10.21 15.78
CA ALA A 468 -11.99 -10.05 14.39
C ALA A 468 -12.60 -8.79 13.80
N LYS A 469 -11.72 -7.86 13.43
CA LYS A 469 -12.06 -6.53 12.89
C LYS A 469 -11.62 -6.39 11.45
N GLY A 470 -12.57 -6.06 10.58
CA GLY A 470 -12.25 -5.73 9.19
C GLY A 470 -11.39 -4.45 9.07
N GLY A 471 -10.59 -4.37 8.02
CA GLY A 471 -9.84 -3.16 7.68
C GLY A 471 -10.75 -2.06 7.16
N SER A 472 -10.35 -0.80 7.31
CA SER A 472 -11.15 0.32 6.80
C SER A 472 -10.93 0.50 5.29
N GLY A 473 -11.94 0.99 4.59
CA GLY A 473 -11.84 1.39 3.19
C GLY A 473 -10.95 2.61 3.01
N GLY A 474 -10.38 2.77 1.82
CA GLY A 474 -9.55 3.91 1.46
C GLY A 474 -10.36 5.15 1.12
N ASP A 475 -9.85 6.30 1.53
CA ASP A 475 -10.43 7.61 1.23
C ASP A 475 -10.17 8.04 -0.21
N VAL A 476 -10.99 8.99 -0.67
CA VAL A 476 -11.01 9.47 -2.05
C VAL A 476 -11.03 10.98 -2.12
N SER A 477 -10.14 11.53 -2.93
CA SER A 477 -10.15 12.94 -3.32
C SER A 477 -10.06 13.07 -4.83
N VAL A 478 -11.00 13.79 -5.45
CA VAL A 478 -11.04 13.99 -6.89
C VAL A 478 -11.53 15.39 -7.23
N GLU A 479 -10.84 16.00 -8.18
CA GLU A 479 -11.23 17.31 -8.73
C GLU A 479 -11.53 17.18 -10.22
N GLY A 480 -12.36 18.09 -10.74
CA GLY A 480 -12.53 18.30 -12.17
C GLY A 480 -11.59 19.39 -12.68
N GLY A 481 -11.01 19.21 -13.86
CA GLY A 481 -10.14 20.21 -14.47
C GLY A 481 -10.94 21.47 -14.83
N ALA A 482 -10.41 22.67 -14.57
CA ALA A 482 -11.06 23.89 -15.02
C ALA A 482 -11.02 24.01 -16.55
N GLY A 483 -12.08 24.50 -17.18
CA GLY A 483 -12.12 24.83 -18.60
C GLY A 483 -11.32 26.09 -18.92
N GLY A 484 -10.67 26.10 -20.09
CA GLY A 484 -9.88 27.24 -20.56
C GLY A 484 -10.77 28.39 -21.07
N PRO A 485 -10.33 29.65 -20.97
CA PRO A 485 -11.07 30.78 -21.51
C PRO A 485 -11.04 30.80 -23.05
N GLY A 486 -12.08 31.34 -23.66
CA GLY A 486 -12.15 31.59 -25.10
C GLY A 486 -11.40 32.87 -25.52
N GLY A 487 -10.91 32.87 -26.76
CA GLY A 487 -10.13 33.97 -27.32
C GLY A 487 -10.98 35.17 -27.73
N SER A 488 -10.56 36.38 -27.34
CA SER A 488 -11.29 37.62 -27.62
C SER A 488 -11.04 38.15 -29.04
N CYS A 489 -12.03 38.86 -29.58
CA CYS A 489 -12.06 39.49 -30.89
C CYS A 489 -12.32 41.00 -30.79
N GLY A 490 -12.15 41.69 -31.92
CA GLY A 490 -12.60 43.07 -32.08
C GLY A 490 -14.11 43.19 -32.32
N SER A 491 -14.56 44.41 -32.58
CA SER A 491 -15.96 44.80 -32.78
C SER A 491 -16.59 44.29 -34.09
N ASP A 492 -15.87 43.49 -34.85
CA ASP A 492 -16.24 42.97 -36.16
C ASP A 492 -16.39 41.43 -36.20
N LYS A 493 -15.98 40.72 -35.14
CA LYS A 493 -15.92 39.26 -35.10
C LYS A 493 -16.40 38.68 -33.76
N LYS A 494 -16.96 37.47 -33.81
CA LYS A 494 -17.47 36.76 -32.63
C LYS A 494 -16.31 36.29 -31.74
N GLY A 495 -16.41 36.53 -30.43
CA GLY A 495 -15.48 35.94 -29.45
C GLY A 495 -15.56 34.42 -29.39
N GLY A 496 -14.47 33.77 -28.99
CA GLY A 496 -14.40 32.32 -28.85
C GLY A 496 -15.15 31.84 -27.60
N ASP A 497 -15.81 30.69 -27.68
CA ASP A 497 -16.51 30.14 -26.52
C ASP A 497 -15.51 29.59 -25.49
N GLY A 498 -15.87 29.63 -24.21
CA GLY A 498 -15.10 29.02 -23.14
C GLY A 498 -15.16 27.48 -23.20
N GLY A 499 -14.12 26.85 -22.66
CA GLY A 499 -14.05 25.40 -22.49
C GLY A 499 -14.93 24.91 -21.35
N LYS A 500 -15.44 23.69 -21.44
CA LYS A 500 -16.20 23.09 -20.33
C LYS A 500 -15.25 22.72 -19.18
N GLY A 501 -15.75 22.82 -17.96
CA GLY A 501 -15.10 22.18 -16.82
C GLY A 501 -15.16 20.65 -16.92
N GLY A 502 -14.19 19.99 -16.32
CA GLY A 502 -14.11 18.54 -16.23
C GLY A 502 -14.98 17.99 -15.11
N ASP A 503 -15.48 16.78 -15.31
CA ASP A 503 -16.28 16.08 -14.29
C ASP A 503 -15.36 15.49 -13.21
N ALA A 504 -15.84 15.44 -11.97
CA ALA A 504 -15.24 14.74 -10.86
C ALA A 504 -16.16 13.59 -10.43
N LYS A 505 -15.56 12.41 -10.16
CA LYS A 505 -16.30 11.25 -9.66
C LYS A 505 -15.47 10.42 -8.71
N GLY A 506 -15.86 10.40 -7.45
CA GLY A 506 -15.29 9.58 -6.40
C GLY A 506 -16.08 8.29 -6.20
N LYS A 507 -15.42 7.29 -5.65
CA LYS A 507 -16.07 6.11 -5.06
C LYS A 507 -15.24 5.65 -3.88
N GLU A 508 -15.73 5.86 -2.68
CA GLU A 508 -15.06 5.46 -1.45
C GLU A 508 -14.82 3.94 -1.38
N GLY A 509 -13.72 3.57 -0.72
CA GLY A 509 -13.41 2.18 -0.42
C GLY A 509 -14.43 1.58 0.54
N GLN A 510 -14.84 0.33 0.30
CA GLN A 510 -15.77 -0.34 1.20
C GLN A 510 -15.06 -0.81 2.47
N ALA A 511 -15.76 -0.74 3.60
CA ALA A 511 -15.31 -1.36 4.84
C ALA A 511 -15.10 -2.89 4.66
N GLY A 512 -13.98 -3.39 5.16
CA GLY A 512 -13.75 -4.82 5.29
C GLY A 512 -14.71 -5.43 6.31
N LYS A 513 -15.21 -6.64 6.03
CA LYS A 513 -16.10 -7.37 6.94
C LYS A 513 -15.33 -8.04 8.07
N GLY A 514 -15.81 -7.90 9.30
CA GLY A 514 -15.29 -8.59 10.49
C GLY A 514 -16.32 -9.53 11.10
N THR A 515 -15.92 -10.62 11.74
CA THR A 515 -16.88 -11.45 12.50
C THR A 515 -17.37 -10.76 13.77
N THR A 516 -16.58 -9.84 14.33
CA THR A 516 -16.98 -9.05 15.51
C THR A 516 -17.34 -7.59 15.19
N SER A 517 -16.57 -6.96 14.30
CA SER A 517 -16.86 -5.59 13.84
C SER A 517 -16.32 -5.35 12.45
N ASP A 518 -17.09 -4.66 11.63
CA ASP A 518 -16.61 -4.19 10.33
C ASP A 518 -15.56 -3.08 10.50
N GLY A 519 -14.78 -2.84 9.44
CA GLY A 519 -13.97 -1.64 9.33
C GLY A 519 -14.82 -0.38 9.12
N GLU A 520 -14.17 0.77 9.02
CA GLU A 520 -14.86 2.01 8.64
C GLU A 520 -14.94 2.10 7.12
N GLN A 521 -16.04 2.67 6.62
CA GLN A 521 -16.16 3.02 5.21
C GLN A 521 -15.17 4.15 4.91
N GLY A 522 -14.54 4.14 3.74
CA GLY A 522 -13.77 5.30 3.29
C GLY A 522 -14.66 6.52 3.12
N VAL A 523 -14.04 7.69 3.03
CA VAL A 523 -14.75 8.96 2.84
C VAL A 523 -14.38 9.58 1.49
N ILE A 524 -15.35 10.23 0.84
CA ILE A 524 -15.10 11.14 -0.27
C ILE A 524 -14.80 12.51 0.34
N GLU A 525 -13.52 12.89 0.38
CA GLU A 525 -13.05 14.15 0.97
C GLU A 525 -13.30 15.34 0.04
N ASN A 526 -13.25 15.11 -1.28
CA ASN A 526 -13.48 16.11 -2.31
C ASN A 526 -14.01 15.43 -3.59
N GLU A 527 -15.06 16.00 -4.18
CA GLU A 527 -15.60 15.62 -5.49
C GLU A 527 -15.99 16.86 -6.31
N ALA A 528 -15.29 17.98 -6.14
CA ALA A 528 -15.67 19.23 -6.79
C ALA A 528 -15.50 19.18 -8.32
N GLY A 529 -16.56 19.55 -9.04
CA GLY A 529 -16.53 19.67 -10.50
C GLY A 529 -15.68 20.86 -10.95
N GLY A 530 -15.04 20.76 -12.11
CA GLY A 530 -14.21 21.83 -12.65
C GLY A 530 -15.06 23.02 -13.12
N ASN A 531 -14.61 24.24 -12.90
CA ASN A 531 -15.31 25.42 -13.41
C ASN A 531 -15.21 25.53 -14.94
N GLY A 532 -16.26 26.03 -15.59
CA GLY A 532 -16.25 26.35 -17.01
C GLY A 532 -15.42 27.60 -17.30
N GLY A 533 -14.75 27.62 -18.45
CA GLY A 533 -13.98 28.77 -18.91
C GLY A 533 -14.87 29.93 -19.37
N ASN A 534 -14.41 31.17 -19.20
CA ASN A 534 -15.15 32.33 -19.69
C ASN A 534 -15.11 32.41 -21.22
N GLY A 535 -16.17 32.94 -21.83
CA GLY A 535 -16.19 33.28 -23.25
C GLY A 535 -15.33 34.52 -23.54
N GLY A 536 -14.75 34.58 -24.73
CA GLY A 536 -14.01 35.74 -25.21
C GLY A 536 -14.92 36.88 -25.67
N ASP A 537 -14.41 38.10 -25.61
CA ASP A 537 -15.14 39.29 -26.05
C ASP A 537 -15.28 39.34 -27.59
N GLY A 538 -16.30 40.01 -28.13
CA GLY A 538 -16.45 40.19 -29.58
C GLY A 538 -17.81 40.75 -30.02
N CYS A 539 -17.97 41.03 -31.32
CA CYS A 539 -19.28 41.36 -31.89
C CYS A 539 -20.09 40.06 -32.10
N GLY A 540 -20.87 39.74 -31.08
CA GLY A 540 -21.23 38.37 -30.73
C GLY A 540 -20.23 37.85 -29.69
N PRO A 541 -20.47 38.02 -28.39
CA PRO A 541 -19.57 37.49 -27.37
C PRO A 541 -19.52 35.96 -27.43
N GLY A 542 -18.37 35.40 -27.06
CA GLY A 542 -18.25 33.97 -26.81
C GLY A 542 -19.13 33.55 -25.64
N ALA A 543 -19.75 32.38 -25.74
CA ALA A 543 -20.46 31.79 -24.62
C ALA A 543 -19.46 31.32 -23.55
N GLY A 544 -19.84 31.40 -22.27
CA GLY A 544 -19.10 30.71 -21.22
C GLY A 544 -19.26 29.20 -21.34
N GLY A 545 -18.22 28.46 -20.93
CA GLY A 545 -18.28 27.02 -20.83
C GLY A 545 -19.13 26.57 -19.65
N ALA A 546 -19.78 25.41 -19.78
CA ALA A 546 -20.47 24.81 -18.65
C ALA A 546 -19.46 24.31 -17.59
N GLY A 547 -19.81 24.42 -16.31
CA GLY A 547 -19.08 23.73 -15.25
C GLY A 547 -19.27 22.21 -15.33
N GLY A 548 -18.28 21.47 -14.85
CA GLY A 548 -18.28 20.02 -14.79
C GLY A 548 -19.16 19.49 -13.66
N ALA A 549 -19.59 18.23 -13.79
CA ALA A 549 -20.33 17.55 -12.73
C ALA A 549 -19.41 17.26 -11.53
N GLY A 550 -19.98 17.33 -10.32
CA GLY A 550 -19.31 17.07 -9.05
C GLY A 550 -20.16 17.55 -7.87
N ASP A 551 -19.65 17.41 -6.65
CA ASP A 551 -20.25 17.95 -5.42
C ASP A 551 -19.21 18.79 -4.65
N PRO A 552 -19.28 20.14 -4.72
CA PRO A 552 -20.25 20.91 -5.49
C PRO A 552 -19.99 20.84 -7.01
N GLN A 553 -21.04 21.12 -7.78
CA GLN A 553 -20.92 21.28 -9.24
C GLN A 553 -20.03 22.49 -9.58
N GLY A 554 -19.24 22.36 -10.64
CA GLY A 554 -18.43 23.47 -11.14
C GLY A 554 -19.30 24.66 -11.60
N GLU A 555 -18.79 25.86 -11.41
CA GLU A 555 -19.47 27.08 -11.86
C GLU A 555 -19.41 27.20 -13.39
N ASN A 556 -20.48 27.71 -14.00
CA ASN A 556 -20.46 28.07 -15.41
C ASN A 556 -19.59 29.30 -15.65
N GLY A 557 -18.83 29.28 -16.74
CA GLY A 557 -18.10 30.44 -17.21
C GLY A 557 -19.04 31.58 -17.60
N LYS A 558 -18.57 32.81 -17.46
CA LYS A 558 -19.32 34.00 -17.89
C LYS A 558 -19.18 34.17 -19.42
N PRO A 559 -20.23 34.63 -20.12
CA PRO A 559 -20.10 35.08 -21.50
C PRO A 559 -19.09 36.24 -21.61
N GLY A 560 -18.49 36.40 -22.79
CA GLY A 560 -17.70 37.58 -23.11
C GLY A 560 -18.54 38.85 -23.21
N LYS A 561 -17.88 39.99 -23.39
CA LYS A 561 -18.51 41.29 -23.62
C LYS A 561 -18.88 41.47 -25.09
N ASN A 562 -20.06 42.02 -25.35
CA ASN A 562 -20.46 42.39 -26.70
C ASN A 562 -19.76 43.68 -27.12
N LEU A 563 -18.97 43.61 -28.20
CA LEU A 563 -18.20 44.72 -28.74
C LEU A 563 -18.76 45.27 -30.06
N CYS A 564 -19.94 44.85 -30.50
CA CYS A 564 -20.50 45.33 -31.77
C CYS A 564 -20.56 46.86 -31.80
N VAL A 565 -19.96 47.45 -32.83
CA VAL A 565 -20.27 48.82 -33.24
C VAL A 565 -21.52 48.77 -34.11
N ASP A 566 -22.57 49.45 -33.70
CA ASP A 566 -23.76 49.62 -34.51
C ASP A 566 -23.35 50.18 -35.87
N LYS A 567 -23.54 49.40 -36.94
CA LYS A 567 -23.37 49.83 -38.34
C LYS A 567 -24.37 50.92 -38.77
N LYS A 568 -25.03 51.60 -37.81
CA LYS A 568 -25.85 52.79 -38.03
C LYS A 568 -25.08 54.12 -37.96
N THR A 569 -23.76 54.08 -37.81
CA THR A 569 -22.94 55.32 -37.86
C THR A 569 -21.87 55.27 -38.94
N ARG A 570 -22.20 54.75 -40.13
CA ARG A 570 -21.55 55.18 -41.37
C ARG A 570 -22.60 55.35 -42.46
N SER A 571 -22.76 56.60 -42.88
CA SER A 571 -23.59 57.08 -43.97
C SER A 571 -25.08 57.19 -43.66
N GLN A 572 -25.47 58.30 -43.04
CA GLN A 572 -26.63 59.08 -43.45
C GLN A 572 -26.54 60.47 -42.82
N THR A 573 -26.47 61.48 -43.68
CA THR A 573 -26.76 62.88 -43.40
C THR A 573 -28.03 62.96 -42.55
N ALA A 574 -27.91 63.37 -41.28
CA ALA A 574 -29.06 63.57 -40.41
C ALA A 574 -29.62 64.99 -40.60
N PRO A 575 -30.95 65.17 -40.66
CA PRO A 575 -31.57 66.48 -40.56
C PRO A 575 -31.33 67.05 -39.14
N GLN A 576 -31.01 68.34 -39.11
CA GLN A 576 -30.85 69.13 -37.90
C GLN A 576 -32.09 69.03 -37.02
N ASP A 577 -31.94 68.42 -35.84
CA ASP A 577 -32.82 68.66 -34.72
C ASP A 577 -32.28 69.92 -34.03
N GLU A 578 -33.02 71.03 -34.15
CA GLU A 578 -32.66 72.34 -33.60
C GLU A 578 -32.61 72.29 -32.07
N ARG A 579 -31.53 71.73 -31.51
CA ARG A 579 -31.23 71.90 -30.09
C ARG A 579 -30.87 73.37 -29.87
N LYS A 580 -31.76 74.11 -29.22
CA LYS A 580 -31.48 75.45 -28.73
C LYS A 580 -30.66 75.36 -27.45
N ILE A 581 -29.55 76.09 -27.39
CA ILE A 581 -28.78 76.28 -26.15
C ILE A 581 -28.94 77.71 -25.64
N LYS A 582 -28.73 77.91 -24.34
CA LYS A 582 -28.60 79.23 -23.75
C LYS A 582 -27.18 79.73 -23.98
N ALA A 583 -27.04 80.88 -24.64
CA ALA A 583 -25.76 81.51 -24.95
C ALA A 583 -25.84 83.03 -24.74
N ILE A 584 -24.71 83.71 -24.63
CA ILE A 584 -24.63 85.17 -24.75
C ILE A 584 -24.08 85.55 -26.12
N ASN A 585 -24.42 86.72 -26.65
CA ASN A 585 -23.79 87.24 -27.87
C ASN A 585 -22.62 88.15 -27.50
N TYR A 586 -21.40 87.73 -27.80
CA TYR A 586 -20.19 88.52 -27.61
C TYR A 586 -19.41 88.60 -28.92
N GLN A 587 -19.14 89.82 -29.40
CA GLN A 587 -18.44 90.09 -30.67
C GLN A 587 -19.02 89.33 -31.88
N GLY A 588 -20.35 89.17 -31.94
CA GLY A 588 -21.03 88.47 -33.03
C GLY A 588 -20.99 86.94 -32.93
N LYS A 589 -20.47 86.40 -31.82
CA LYS A 589 -20.40 84.96 -31.54
C LYS A 589 -21.33 84.59 -30.40
N HIS A 590 -21.89 83.38 -30.45
CA HIS A 590 -22.70 82.86 -29.37
C HIS A 590 -21.87 81.98 -28.43
N LEU A 591 -21.69 82.45 -27.20
CA LEU A 591 -20.91 81.77 -26.16
C LEU A 591 -21.86 80.99 -25.24
N PRO A 592 -21.78 79.65 -25.19
CA PRO A 592 -22.66 78.84 -24.34
C PRO A 592 -22.54 79.19 -22.86
N VAL A 593 -23.67 79.40 -22.18
CA VAL A 593 -23.70 79.85 -20.76
C VAL A 593 -23.11 78.81 -19.81
N ASP A 594 -23.14 77.52 -20.16
CA ASP A 594 -22.53 76.44 -19.38
C ASP A 594 -20.99 76.48 -19.37
N GLN A 595 -20.38 77.25 -20.27
CA GLN A 595 -18.94 77.52 -20.30
C GLN A 595 -18.57 78.88 -19.65
N LEU A 596 -19.55 79.58 -19.06
CA LEU A 596 -19.38 80.91 -18.51
C LEU A 596 -19.60 80.94 -17.00
N ILE A 597 -18.92 81.87 -16.34
CA ILE A 597 -19.13 82.25 -14.95
C ILE A 597 -19.46 83.73 -14.86
N VAL A 598 -20.15 84.12 -13.79
CA VAL A 598 -20.42 85.52 -13.49
C VAL A 598 -19.52 85.93 -12.33
N GLU A 599 -18.69 86.94 -12.56
CA GLU A 599 -17.81 87.49 -11.53
C GLU A 599 -18.04 88.99 -11.34
N ASN A 600 -17.65 89.48 -10.16
CA ASN A 600 -17.74 90.88 -9.79
C ASN A 600 -16.36 91.40 -9.38
N GLU A 601 -15.56 91.72 -10.39
CA GLU A 601 -14.22 92.29 -10.24
C GLU A 601 -14.23 93.80 -9.88
N VAL A 602 -13.30 94.18 -9.01
CA VAL A 602 -13.07 95.56 -8.56
C VAL A 602 -12.56 96.40 -9.73
N GLY A 603 -13.42 97.27 -10.28
CA GLY A 603 -13.11 98.15 -11.41
C GLY A 603 -14.17 98.16 -12.52
N CYS A 604 -15.06 97.16 -12.54
CA CYS A 604 -16.06 96.97 -13.60
C CYS A 604 -17.47 97.46 -13.24
N GLY A 605 -17.72 97.72 -11.95
CA GLY A 605 -18.94 98.36 -11.45
C GLY A 605 -20.23 97.54 -11.56
N ALA A 606 -20.17 96.28 -12.01
CA ALA A 606 -21.28 95.32 -12.09
C ALA A 606 -20.80 93.89 -12.38
N ASP A 607 -21.70 92.93 -12.20
CA ASP A 607 -21.54 91.53 -12.61
C ASP A 607 -21.30 91.41 -14.13
N HIS A 608 -20.31 90.62 -14.52
CA HIS A 608 -19.89 90.41 -15.91
C HIS A 608 -19.54 88.95 -16.18
N TRP A 609 -19.59 88.57 -17.45
CA TRP A 609 -19.36 87.21 -17.90
C TRP A 609 -17.86 86.93 -18.08
N HIS A 610 -17.39 85.81 -17.56
CA HIS A 610 -16.04 85.28 -17.74
C HIS A 610 -16.09 83.85 -18.26
N ALA A 611 -14.99 83.37 -18.82
CA ALA A 611 -14.83 81.97 -19.19
C ALA A 611 -14.59 81.13 -17.93
N LEU A 612 -15.32 80.03 -17.78
CA LEU A 612 -15.11 79.08 -16.68
C LEU A 612 -13.68 78.48 -16.69
N GLU A 613 -13.13 78.23 -17.88
CA GLU A 613 -11.81 77.60 -18.08
C GLU A 613 -10.82 78.49 -18.87
N GLY A 614 -11.03 79.82 -18.87
CA GLY A 614 -10.18 80.80 -19.58
C GLY A 614 -10.35 80.87 -21.11
N VAL A 615 -11.09 79.94 -21.70
CA VAL A 615 -11.50 79.95 -23.12
C VAL A 615 -12.89 79.34 -23.26
N VAL A 616 -13.71 79.90 -24.15
CA VAL A 616 -15.04 79.38 -24.47
C VAL A 616 -15.07 78.93 -25.93
N ARG A 617 -15.62 77.75 -26.20
CA ARG A 617 -15.96 77.32 -27.55
C ARG A 617 -17.33 77.88 -27.92
N ALA A 618 -17.34 78.84 -28.84
CA ALA A 618 -18.57 79.40 -29.40
C ALA A 618 -19.35 78.35 -30.21
N THR A 619 -20.63 78.60 -30.46
CA THR A 619 -21.49 77.66 -31.22
C THR A 619 -21.04 77.42 -32.65
N ASP A 620 -20.25 78.33 -33.23
CA ASP A 620 -19.63 78.17 -34.56
C ASP A 620 -18.33 77.33 -34.53
N GLY A 621 -17.98 76.77 -33.36
CA GLY A 621 -16.79 75.96 -33.14
C GLY A 621 -15.50 76.76 -32.88
N THR A 622 -15.53 78.09 -33.03
CA THR A 622 -14.37 78.94 -32.78
C THR A 622 -14.07 79.06 -31.28
N LEU A 623 -12.79 79.19 -30.94
CA LEU A 623 -12.35 79.42 -29.56
C LEU A 623 -12.28 80.92 -29.30
N VAL A 624 -12.87 81.37 -28.18
CA VAL A 624 -12.88 82.76 -27.74
C VAL A 624 -12.23 82.81 -26.36
N SER A 625 -10.99 83.33 -26.31
CA SER A 625 -10.27 83.52 -25.05
C SER A 625 -10.94 84.57 -24.19
N ASP A 626 -10.89 84.39 -22.87
CA ASP A 626 -11.33 85.41 -21.92
C ASP A 626 -10.46 86.68 -22.09
N PRO A 627 -11.06 87.88 -22.26
CA PRO A 627 -10.33 89.14 -22.35
C PRO A 627 -9.48 89.49 -21.12
N GLY A 628 -9.63 88.75 -20.02
CA GLY A 628 -8.85 88.89 -18.80
C GLY A 628 -9.55 89.76 -17.75
N PRO A 629 -8.85 90.13 -16.67
CA PRO A 629 -9.41 90.71 -15.43
C PRO A 629 -9.82 92.20 -15.56
N GLN A 630 -10.22 92.60 -16.77
CA GLN A 630 -10.72 93.91 -17.12
C GLN A 630 -12.12 93.72 -17.72
N CYS A 631 -13.02 93.13 -16.93
CA CYS A 631 -14.46 93.01 -17.20
C CYS A 631 -14.90 91.92 -18.20
N GLY A 632 -14.06 90.90 -18.43
CA GLY A 632 -14.40 89.69 -19.18
C GLY A 632 -15.08 89.95 -20.53
N TYR A 633 -16.14 89.19 -20.82
CA TYR A 633 -17.00 89.34 -22.00
C TYR A 633 -18.05 90.46 -21.87
N GLY A 634 -17.93 91.35 -20.88
CA GLY A 634 -18.86 92.45 -20.64
C GLY A 634 -19.95 92.15 -19.61
N LYS A 635 -20.74 93.17 -19.25
CA LYS A 635 -21.71 93.10 -18.16
C LYS A 635 -22.87 92.15 -18.48
N VAL A 636 -23.37 91.45 -17.48
CA VAL A 636 -24.51 90.51 -17.63
C VAL A 636 -25.76 91.21 -18.19
N LYS A 637 -25.96 92.50 -17.87
CA LYS A 637 -27.06 93.31 -18.41
C LYS A 637 -26.89 93.71 -19.87
N GLU A 638 -25.66 93.83 -20.36
CA GLU A 638 -25.35 94.23 -21.75
C GLU A 638 -25.39 93.02 -22.68
N HIS A 639 -25.07 91.83 -22.15
CA HIS A 639 -25.07 90.56 -22.86
C HIS A 639 -26.06 89.57 -22.20
N PRO A 640 -27.38 89.75 -22.39
CA PRO A 640 -28.37 88.85 -21.82
C PRO A 640 -28.29 87.47 -22.44
N VAL A 641 -28.70 86.46 -21.68
CA VAL A 641 -28.82 85.09 -22.15
C VAL A 641 -29.93 85.00 -23.22
N ILE A 642 -29.56 84.49 -24.40
CA ILE A 642 -30.44 84.22 -25.53
C ILE A 642 -30.46 82.71 -25.84
N GLU A 643 -31.54 82.24 -26.45
CA GLU A 643 -31.61 80.86 -26.95
C GLU A 643 -31.22 80.83 -28.43
N VAL A 644 -30.16 80.08 -28.76
CA VAL A 644 -29.63 79.96 -30.12
C VAL A 644 -29.60 78.51 -30.58
N PRO A 645 -29.92 78.22 -31.85
CA PRO A 645 -29.81 76.87 -32.39
C PRO A 645 -28.33 76.47 -32.47
N VAL A 646 -27.98 75.26 -32.03
CA VAL A 646 -26.66 74.67 -32.24
C VAL A 646 -26.61 74.17 -33.68
N ILE A 647 -25.72 74.72 -34.50
CA ILE A 647 -25.50 74.32 -35.90
C ILE A 647 -24.54 73.14 -35.96
#